data_AF-Q3IZL9-F1
#
_entry.id   AF-Q3IZL9-F1
#
_cell.length_a   1.000
_cell.length_b   1.000
_cell.length_c   1.000
_cell.angle_alpha   90.00
_cell.angle_beta   90.00
_cell.angle_gamma   90.00
#
_symmetry.space_group_name_H-M   'P 1'
#
loop_
_entity.id
_entity.type
_entity.pdbx_description
1 polymer ?
#
loop_
_entity_poly.entity_id
_entity_poly.type
_entity_poly.pdbx_seq_one_letter_code
_entity_poly.pdbx_strand_id
1 'polypeptide(L)'
;MAIDPDIIPLLDAQVAQVAALEARLAAHVKTSAQQDADLAARIEGVKADLRTLGTQEGAASAGLLVRLSALEAALPGLADSSSRGDTELSARLDTLSASSRSGDSALGQTLTGVQAAVSRIDTGLTAALGRIDALEEASPPTADLFEDGTGTAPRGWTQVWHALSWIEKGGYLQAQPASGARTLLACDALNGTRDLEMLALFTFAEAAGYAGLALRASGAAGAETGYRVMFYTNPAGPSLQVARFSAGVATGLSNVAFARAAAGDYWLRVRLVGATLSWKAWARGAAEPADWTGSLTDPTPVTSAGWAGICASGVNVAVTVRCQQISWAVLPRPADTTTAETLPWDLLGTLPLPVIAFDDEAARTVHVPPGQRYAHVKVTADQPIRMTAIGRPSVSNVNGGGMNVGGDQALWVGDYWAVWRPGDDREMWLTVDMQYGRAAGNRVAFSLATDMGGWRSASPVTGFIEIREGAVNALPATLPRHRAPMRLTITGSPKASLDPATAQWSDTGFAGNAATGTPCWRARLAHGYTQDGNGEVGLYMNADVWPTQSAAPHARVTDRQGRKAIRLRSCRLPAPVTLSAEGGDRIFYHQASALIAQNLPEWRGKTGVWTARCMTANRLYSWPAFWLLADGWPPELDIFEHFNGIYGSWPDGGWSTCTGHSGPYGGLDVKTRTPLKFDLRKLGFASFDAYSQIHDYAAYVDRDWIYAFVDGIEVYCTPNIARHQDWDAAWSLYPMFDVAAKFANPSTYAYADGSGDMHVYGAAHYATSAVALVPCTDARPWPNGRQLPDPTF
;
A
#
# COMPACT_ATOMS: atom_id res chain seq x y z
N MET A 1 -36.75 34.75 -59.16
CA MET A 1 -35.88 33.57 -58.96
C MET A 1 -36.78 32.40 -58.59
N ALA A 2 -37.14 31.59 -59.59
CA ALA A 2 -37.85 30.34 -59.32
C ALA A 2 -36.82 29.36 -58.75
N ILE A 3 -37.11 28.80 -57.57
CA ILE A 3 -36.29 27.78 -56.93
C ILE A 3 -36.33 26.54 -57.84
N ASP A 4 -35.15 25.99 -58.10
CA ASP A 4 -34.94 24.85 -58.97
C ASP A 4 -35.90 23.69 -58.60
N PRO A 5 -36.70 23.15 -59.55
CA PRO A 5 -37.58 22.02 -59.29
C PRO A 5 -36.86 20.78 -58.74
N ASP A 6 -35.53 20.70 -58.86
CA ASP A 6 -34.71 19.62 -58.30
C ASP A 6 -34.43 19.75 -56.79
N ILE A 7 -34.74 20.90 -56.16
CA ILE A 7 -34.52 21.12 -54.73
C ILE A 7 -35.58 20.41 -53.86
N ILE A 8 -36.82 20.29 -54.33
CA ILE A 8 -37.91 19.72 -53.53
C ILE A 8 -37.68 18.24 -53.19
N PRO A 9 -37.31 17.36 -54.15
CA PRO A 9 -36.97 15.96 -53.83
C PRO A 9 -35.74 15.82 -52.92
N LEU A 10 -34.80 16.77 -53.01
CA LEU A 10 -33.59 16.83 -52.19
C LEU A 10 -33.91 17.24 -50.74
N LEU A 11 -34.86 18.17 -50.56
CA LEU A 11 -35.37 18.56 -49.25
C LEU A 11 -36.15 17.41 -48.59
N ASP A 12 -36.99 16.70 -49.35
CA ASP A 12 -37.75 15.55 -48.84
C ASP A 12 -36.82 14.39 -48.45
N ALA A 13 -35.76 14.13 -49.23
CA ALA A 13 -34.73 13.14 -48.89
C ALA A 13 -33.92 13.53 -47.64
N GLN A 14 -33.62 14.82 -47.47
CA GLN A 14 -32.95 15.35 -46.27
C GLN A 14 -33.85 15.24 -45.03
N VAL A 15 -35.15 15.55 -45.14
CA VAL A 15 -36.11 15.40 -44.04
C VAL A 15 -36.26 13.94 -43.62
N ALA A 16 -36.29 12.99 -44.58
CA ALA A 16 -36.32 11.57 -44.28
C ALA A 16 -35.02 11.07 -43.61
N GLN A 17 -33.86 11.60 -44.02
CA GLN A 17 -32.57 11.31 -43.36
C GLN A 17 -32.50 11.88 -41.94
N VAL A 18 -33.03 13.08 -41.71
CA VAL A 18 -33.10 13.68 -40.37
C VAL A 18 -34.02 12.86 -39.47
N ALA A 19 -35.21 12.44 -39.95
CA ALA A 19 -36.10 11.58 -39.17
C ALA A 19 -35.49 10.20 -38.85
N ALA A 20 -34.72 9.62 -39.78
CA ALA A 20 -33.99 8.37 -39.56
C ALA A 20 -32.81 8.54 -38.57
N LEU A 21 -32.13 9.69 -38.61
CA LEU A 21 -31.09 10.06 -37.65
C LEU A 21 -31.67 10.35 -36.26
N GLU A 22 -32.82 11.00 -36.16
CA GLU A 22 -33.54 11.22 -34.89
C GLU A 22 -34.03 9.90 -34.31
N ALA A 23 -34.55 8.98 -35.14
CA ALA A 23 -34.93 7.64 -34.68
C ALA A 23 -33.71 6.81 -34.23
N ARG A 24 -32.56 6.93 -34.93
CA ARG A 24 -31.30 6.28 -34.56
C ARG A 24 -30.66 6.92 -33.32
N LEU A 25 -30.76 8.24 -33.16
CA LEU A 25 -30.31 8.98 -31.98
C LEU A 25 -31.19 8.64 -30.78
N ALA A 26 -32.51 8.59 -30.94
CA ALA A 26 -33.45 8.12 -29.91
C ALA A 26 -33.24 6.63 -29.56
N ALA A 27 -32.78 5.80 -30.50
CA ALA A 27 -32.36 4.42 -30.24
C ALA A 27 -30.97 4.33 -29.58
N HIS A 28 -30.03 5.24 -29.87
CA HIS A 28 -28.72 5.34 -29.23
C HIS A 28 -28.81 5.87 -27.79
N VAL A 29 -29.68 6.87 -27.57
CA VAL A 29 -30.01 7.47 -26.27
C VAL A 29 -30.79 6.50 -25.36
N LYS A 30 -31.29 5.38 -25.89
CA LYS A 30 -31.95 4.32 -25.11
C LYS A 30 -31.02 3.27 -24.48
N THR A 31 -29.70 3.45 -24.54
CA THR A 31 -28.71 2.59 -23.86
C THR A 31 -27.79 3.29 -22.85
N SER A 32 -28.11 4.52 -22.40
CA SER A 32 -27.48 5.17 -21.22
C SER A 32 -28.48 5.76 -20.21
N ALA A 33 -29.78 5.45 -20.35
CA ALA A 33 -30.85 6.10 -19.57
C ALA A 33 -30.71 5.97 -18.02
N GLN A 34 -29.97 4.96 -17.54
CA GLN A 34 -29.70 4.78 -16.11
C GLN A 34 -28.49 5.61 -15.62
N GLN A 35 -27.51 5.87 -16.48
CA GLN A 35 -26.27 6.59 -16.15
C GLN A 35 -26.46 8.10 -16.21
N ASP A 36 -27.27 8.59 -17.16
CA ASP A 36 -27.60 10.02 -17.29
C ASP A 36 -28.57 10.49 -16.19
N ALA A 37 -29.48 9.61 -15.74
CA ALA A 37 -30.34 9.89 -14.59
C ALA A 37 -29.56 9.96 -13.26
N ASP A 38 -28.53 9.11 -13.08
CA ASP A 38 -27.63 9.13 -11.91
C ASP A 38 -26.73 10.38 -11.94
N LEU A 39 -26.20 10.77 -13.11
CA LEU A 39 -25.40 11.98 -13.26
C LEU A 39 -26.25 13.24 -13.01
N ALA A 40 -27.46 13.32 -13.59
CA ALA A 40 -28.37 14.42 -13.37
C ALA A 40 -28.82 14.52 -11.89
N ALA A 41 -29.11 13.39 -11.24
CA ALA A 41 -29.44 13.35 -9.81
C ALA A 41 -28.27 13.80 -8.92
N ARG A 42 -27.03 13.44 -9.27
CA ARG A 42 -25.82 13.85 -8.55
C ARG A 42 -25.49 15.33 -8.75
N ILE A 43 -25.68 15.86 -9.96
CA ILE A 43 -25.56 17.30 -10.25
C ILE A 43 -26.59 18.10 -9.45
N GLU A 44 -27.84 17.64 -9.36
CA GLU A 44 -28.85 18.27 -8.51
C GLU A 44 -28.51 18.14 -7.01
N GLY A 45 -27.89 17.03 -6.58
CA GLY A 45 -27.34 16.88 -5.23
C GLY A 45 -26.25 17.91 -4.90
N VAL A 46 -25.29 18.11 -5.79
CA VAL A 46 -24.23 19.12 -5.64
C VAL A 46 -24.83 20.54 -5.61
N LYS A 47 -25.81 20.84 -6.46
CA LYS A 47 -26.53 22.12 -6.41
C LYS A 47 -27.29 22.33 -5.10
N ALA A 48 -27.87 21.28 -4.53
CA ALA A 48 -28.53 21.34 -3.23
C ALA A 48 -27.53 21.63 -2.10
N ASP A 49 -26.39 20.94 -2.09
CA ASP A 49 -25.32 21.16 -1.11
C ASP A 49 -24.76 22.60 -1.19
N LEU A 50 -24.58 23.15 -2.39
CA LEU A 50 -24.17 24.55 -2.58
C LEU A 50 -25.19 25.56 -2.02
N ARG A 51 -26.49 25.28 -2.16
CA ARG A 51 -27.55 26.14 -1.56
C ARG A 51 -27.54 26.04 -0.04
N THR A 52 -27.28 24.87 0.53
CA THR A 52 -27.14 24.68 1.98
C THR A 52 -25.93 25.45 2.52
N LEU A 53 -24.80 25.43 1.81
CA LEU A 53 -23.60 26.22 2.13
C LEU A 53 -23.89 27.72 2.17
N GLY A 54 -24.56 28.26 1.14
CA GLY A 54 -24.96 29.68 1.14
C GLY A 54 -25.92 30.04 2.28
N THR A 55 -26.78 29.11 2.69
CA THR A 55 -27.69 29.31 3.85
C THR A 55 -26.93 29.30 5.18
N GLN A 56 -25.95 28.41 5.32
CA GLN A 56 -25.09 28.30 6.50
C GLN A 56 -24.16 29.51 6.65
N GLU A 57 -23.59 30.00 5.54
CA GLU A 57 -22.82 31.25 5.50
C GLU A 57 -23.69 32.43 5.95
N GLY A 58 -24.90 32.57 5.40
CA GLY A 58 -25.84 33.61 5.80
C GLY A 58 -26.22 33.56 7.28
N ALA A 59 -26.43 32.35 7.84
CA ALA A 59 -26.70 32.16 9.27
C ALA A 59 -25.48 32.50 10.14
N ALA A 60 -24.26 32.21 9.68
CA ALA A 60 -23.02 32.55 10.37
C ALA A 60 -22.79 34.07 10.39
N SER A 61 -23.02 34.76 9.27
CA SER A 61 -22.95 36.23 9.20
C SER A 61 -24.00 36.89 10.10
N ALA A 62 -25.23 36.38 10.11
CA ALA A 62 -26.30 36.87 11.00
C ALA A 62 -25.96 36.63 12.49
N GLY A 63 -25.41 35.46 12.83
CA GLY A 63 -24.97 35.14 14.18
C GLY A 63 -23.81 36.03 14.67
N LEU A 64 -22.86 36.34 13.78
CA LEU A 64 -21.78 37.30 14.06
C LEU A 64 -22.31 38.72 14.29
N LEU A 65 -23.26 39.18 13.48
CA LEU A 65 -23.92 40.48 13.66
C LEU A 65 -24.65 40.57 15.01
N VAL A 66 -25.38 39.53 15.40
CA VAL A 66 -26.04 39.47 16.72
C VAL A 66 -25.02 39.48 17.87
N ARG A 67 -23.89 38.77 17.74
CA ARG A 67 -22.79 38.79 18.73
C ARG A 67 -22.16 40.18 18.81
N LEU A 68 -21.92 40.85 17.68
CA LEU A 68 -21.35 42.19 17.63
C LEU A 68 -22.28 43.20 18.31
N SER A 69 -23.58 43.16 18.01
CA SER A 69 -24.58 44.03 18.66
C SER A 69 -24.74 43.75 20.16
N ALA A 70 -24.63 42.49 20.60
CA ALA A 70 -24.67 42.15 22.03
C ALA A 70 -23.43 42.63 22.79
N LEU A 71 -22.24 42.57 22.16
CA LEU A 71 -21.00 43.12 22.69
C LEU A 71 -21.03 44.65 22.75
N GLU A 72 -21.52 45.30 21.69
CA GLU A 72 -21.71 46.76 21.63
C GLU A 72 -22.70 47.26 22.68
N ALA A 73 -23.79 46.53 22.93
CA ALA A 73 -24.76 46.85 23.99
C ALA A 73 -24.21 46.65 25.41
N ALA A 74 -23.23 45.77 25.59
CA ALA A 74 -22.60 45.49 26.89
C ALA A 74 -21.46 46.49 27.24
N LEU A 75 -20.85 47.14 26.23
CA LEU A 75 -19.71 48.05 26.40
C LEU A 75 -19.99 49.28 27.30
N PRO A 76 -21.14 49.98 27.20
CA PRO A 76 -21.41 51.18 28.01
C PRO A 76 -21.42 50.92 29.52
N GLY A 77 -21.73 49.69 29.97
CA GLY A 77 -21.75 49.31 31.39
C GLY A 77 -20.39 48.99 31.99
N LEU A 78 -19.33 48.90 31.18
CA LEU A 78 -17.93 48.74 31.62
C LEU A 78 -17.20 50.08 31.76
N ALA A 79 -17.69 51.14 31.10
CA ALA A 79 -17.09 52.47 31.13
C ALA A 79 -17.45 53.30 32.38
N ASP A 80 -18.51 52.94 33.10
CA ASP A 80 -18.89 53.54 34.39
C ASP A 80 -18.47 52.63 35.57
N SER A 81 -17.15 52.46 35.73
CA SER A 81 -16.55 51.55 36.71
C SER A 81 -16.22 52.20 38.05
N SER A 82 -16.62 53.46 38.30
CA SER A 82 -16.24 54.18 39.52
C SER A 82 -17.08 53.86 40.76
N SER A 83 -18.05 52.93 40.69
CA SER A 83 -18.99 52.65 41.79
C SER A 83 -19.20 51.17 42.14
N ARG A 84 -18.48 50.22 41.52
CA ARG A 84 -18.72 48.77 41.68
C ARG A 84 -17.54 48.05 42.35
N GLY A 85 -17.82 47.10 43.24
CA GLY A 85 -16.80 46.31 43.94
C GLY A 85 -16.24 45.14 43.12
N ASP A 86 -15.02 44.71 43.44
CA ASP A 86 -14.24 43.72 42.67
C ASP A 86 -14.96 42.38 42.40
N THR A 87 -15.76 41.90 43.36
CA THR A 87 -16.53 40.64 43.23
C THR A 87 -17.59 40.72 42.13
N GLU A 88 -18.23 41.89 41.98
CA GLU A 88 -19.26 42.10 40.96
C GLU A 88 -18.64 42.24 39.56
N LEU A 89 -17.44 42.83 39.49
CA LEU A 89 -16.67 42.92 38.26
C LEU A 89 -16.21 41.54 37.78
N SER A 90 -15.71 40.70 38.70
CA SER A 90 -15.27 39.33 38.40
C SER A 90 -16.40 38.46 37.88
N ALA A 91 -17.58 38.48 38.53
CA ALA A 91 -18.74 37.69 38.10
C ALA A 91 -19.24 38.07 36.70
N ARG A 92 -19.13 39.36 36.34
CA ARG A 92 -19.45 39.84 34.99
C ARG A 92 -18.41 39.40 33.96
N LEU A 93 -17.11 39.45 34.30
CA LEU A 93 -16.04 38.94 33.45
C LEU A 93 -16.20 37.43 33.17
N ASP A 94 -16.59 36.65 34.18
CA ASP A 94 -16.84 35.22 34.05
C ASP A 94 -18.03 34.93 33.13
N THR A 95 -19.10 35.74 33.21
CA THR A 95 -20.29 35.63 32.35
C THR A 95 -19.96 35.96 30.89
N LEU A 96 -19.16 37.00 30.65
CA LEU A 96 -18.64 37.35 29.32
C LEU A 96 -17.73 36.24 28.76
N SER A 97 -16.84 35.69 29.59
CA SER A 97 -15.93 34.60 29.20
C SER A 97 -16.67 33.29 28.91
N ALA A 98 -17.74 32.99 29.64
CA ALA A 98 -18.61 31.85 29.37
C ALA A 98 -19.39 32.01 28.06
N SER A 99 -19.91 33.22 27.80
CA SER A 99 -20.61 33.55 26.55
C SER A 99 -19.69 33.50 25.33
N SER A 100 -18.42 33.93 25.48
CA SER A 100 -17.38 33.78 24.45
C SER A 100 -17.14 32.31 24.12
N ARG A 101 -16.82 31.48 25.14
CA ARG A 101 -16.53 30.04 24.98
C ARG A 101 -17.67 29.26 24.34
N SER A 102 -18.92 29.55 24.72
CA SER A 102 -20.11 28.91 24.14
C SER A 102 -20.25 29.24 22.64
N GLY A 103 -20.03 30.50 22.27
CA GLY A 103 -20.09 30.90 20.86
C GLY A 103 -18.90 30.41 20.02
N ASP A 104 -17.72 30.21 20.62
CA ASP A 104 -16.56 29.60 19.93
C ASP A 104 -16.81 28.11 19.64
N SER A 105 -17.48 27.42 20.56
CA SER A 105 -17.95 26.04 20.35
C SER A 105 -18.99 25.95 19.21
N ALA A 106 -19.96 26.87 19.16
CA ALA A 106 -20.95 26.94 18.09
C ALA A 106 -20.33 27.26 16.71
N LEU A 107 -19.33 28.16 16.67
CA LEU A 107 -18.56 28.46 15.46
C LEU A 107 -17.76 27.22 15.00
N GLY A 108 -17.14 26.49 15.94
CA GLY A 108 -16.39 25.25 15.67
C GLY A 108 -17.28 24.13 15.10
N GLN A 109 -18.49 23.94 15.64
CA GLN A 109 -19.46 22.98 15.10
C GLN A 109 -19.92 23.36 13.69
N THR A 110 -20.12 24.65 13.44
CA THR A 110 -20.52 25.15 12.11
C THR A 110 -19.40 24.99 11.08
N LEU A 111 -18.15 25.29 11.46
CA LEU A 111 -16.98 25.09 10.61
C LEU A 111 -16.78 23.62 10.25
N THR A 112 -17.00 22.72 11.20
CA THR A 112 -16.99 21.26 10.97
C THR A 112 -18.06 20.85 9.96
N GLY A 113 -19.26 21.43 10.05
CA GLY A 113 -20.34 21.21 9.09
C GLY A 113 -20.03 21.69 7.67
N VAL A 114 -19.41 22.87 7.55
CA VAL A 114 -18.95 23.45 6.28
C VAL A 114 -17.85 22.59 5.66
N GLN A 115 -16.86 22.16 6.45
CA GLN A 115 -15.80 21.25 5.99
C GLN A 115 -16.38 19.92 5.48
N ALA A 116 -17.35 19.34 6.19
CA ALA A 116 -18.01 18.11 5.75
C ALA A 116 -18.79 18.30 4.43
N ALA A 117 -19.40 19.47 4.19
CA ALA A 117 -20.09 19.78 2.95
C ALA A 117 -19.12 19.97 1.77
N VAL A 118 -18.00 20.67 1.98
CA VAL A 118 -16.94 20.86 0.98
C VAL A 118 -16.36 19.51 0.53
N SER A 119 -16.08 18.60 1.47
CA SER A 119 -15.58 17.25 1.13
C SER A 119 -16.56 16.43 0.30
N ARG A 120 -17.89 16.60 0.50
CA ARG A 120 -18.91 15.94 -0.31
C ARG A 120 -18.97 16.48 -1.74
N ILE A 121 -18.83 17.80 -1.91
CA ILE A 121 -18.76 18.46 -3.22
C ILE A 121 -17.53 17.98 -4.00
N ASP A 122 -16.37 17.93 -3.35
CA ASP A 122 -15.11 17.49 -3.96
C ASP A 122 -15.19 16.02 -4.44
N THR A 123 -15.76 15.15 -3.59
CA THR A 123 -16.03 13.74 -3.96
C THR A 123 -16.99 13.64 -5.15
N GLY A 124 -18.05 14.45 -5.16
CA GLY A 124 -19.05 14.48 -6.23
C GLY A 124 -18.48 14.96 -7.56
N LEU A 125 -17.66 16.01 -7.54
CA LEU A 125 -17.02 16.59 -8.73
C LEU A 125 -15.98 15.64 -9.32
N THR A 126 -15.15 15.02 -8.47
CA THR A 126 -14.14 14.04 -8.89
C THR A 126 -14.79 12.83 -9.57
N ALA A 127 -15.91 12.34 -9.03
CA ALA A 127 -16.65 11.23 -9.62
C ALA A 127 -17.35 11.61 -10.95
N ALA A 128 -17.73 12.88 -11.13
CA ALA A 128 -18.31 13.36 -12.39
C ALA A 128 -17.23 13.53 -13.47
N LEU A 129 -16.08 14.11 -13.12
CA LEU A 129 -14.93 14.27 -14.02
C LEU A 129 -14.39 12.92 -14.49
N GLY A 130 -14.20 11.95 -13.59
CA GLY A 130 -13.73 10.62 -13.98
C GLY A 130 -14.71 9.85 -14.90
N ARG A 131 -16.01 10.20 -14.93
CA ARG A 131 -16.96 9.65 -15.90
C ARG A 131 -16.93 10.37 -17.23
N ILE A 132 -16.65 11.68 -17.25
CA ILE A 132 -16.41 12.43 -18.49
C ILE A 132 -15.15 11.89 -19.15
N ASP A 133 -14.07 11.70 -18.38
CA ASP A 133 -12.84 11.10 -18.87
C ASP A 133 -13.07 9.68 -19.39
N ALA A 134 -13.88 8.86 -18.71
CA ALA A 134 -14.23 7.51 -19.18
C ALA A 134 -15.12 7.50 -20.45
N LEU A 135 -15.90 8.55 -20.69
CA LEU A 135 -16.68 8.73 -21.92
C LEU A 135 -15.82 9.27 -23.06
N GLU A 136 -14.78 10.06 -22.75
CA GLU A 136 -13.78 10.56 -23.71
C GLU A 136 -12.70 9.50 -24.05
N GLU A 137 -12.42 8.55 -23.15
CA GLU A 137 -11.45 7.44 -23.33
C GLU A 137 -12.01 6.22 -24.09
N ALA A 138 -13.29 6.20 -24.44
CA ALA A 138 -13.86 5.20 -25.36
C ALA A 138 -13.34 5.45 -26.79
N SER A 139 -12.09 5.06 -27.02
CA SER A 139 -11.38 5.25 -28.30
C SER A 139 -12.19 4.63 -29.45
N PRO A 140 -12.39 5.34 -30.58
CA PRO A 140 -12.96 4.73 -31.77
C PRO A 140 -12.05 3.59 -32.27
N PRO A 141 -12.59 2.55 -32.95
CA PRO A 141 -11.76 1.48 -33.50
C PRO A 141 -10.73 2.07 -34.47
N THR A 142 -9.45 1.85 -34.18
CA THR A 142 -8.37 2.16 -35.12
C THR A 142 -8.41 1.12 -36.23
N ALA A 143 -8.45 1.57 -37.48
CA ALA A 143 -8.56 0.71 -38.65
C ALA A 143 -7.46 1.06 -39.66
N ASP A 144 -6.98 0.04 -40.36
CA ASP A 144 -6.11 0.16 -41.52
C ASP A 144 -6.85 -0.40 -42.74
N LEU A 145 -6.91 0.41 -43.80
CA LEU A 145 -7.58 0.12 -45.06
C LEU A 145 -6.58 -0.22 -46.19
N PHE A 146 -5.27 -0.19 -45.90
CA PHE A 146 -4.22 -0.52 -46.86
C PHE A 146 -4.31 0.30 -48.17
N GLU A 147 -4.49 1.62 -48.01
CA GLU A 147 -4.64 2.59 -49.11
C GLU A 147 -3.32 3.28 -49.52
N ASP A 148 -2.19 2.98 -48.86
CA ASP A 148 -0.91 3.68 -49.05
C ASP A 148 -0.26 3.32 -50.40
N GLY A 149 -0.68 2.22 -51.04
CA GLY A 149 -0.40 1.92 -52.45
C GLY A 149 1.08 1.70 -52.80
N THR A 150 1.90 1.32 -51.82
CA THR A 150 3.38 1.38 -51.90
C THR A 150 4.05 0.28 -52.72
N GLY A 151 3.35 -0.83 -53.03
CA GLY A 151 3.96 -2.00 -53.67
C GLY A 151 5.01 -2.71 -52.79
N THR A 152 5.07 -2.36 -51.50
CA THR A 152 5.96 -2.94 -50.47
C THR A 152 5.15 -3.38 -49.24
N ALA A 153 5.83 -3.81 -48.18
CA ALA A 153 5.17 -4.04 -46.89
C ALA A 153 4.56 -2.73 -46.37
N PRO A 154 3.36 -2.79 -45.75
CA PRO A 154 2.66 -1.59 -45.28
C PRO A 154 3.43 -0.92 -44.15
N ARG A 155 3.31 0.42 -44.06
CA ARG A 155 3.98 1.20 -43.03
C ARG A 155 3.37 0.90 -41.66
N GLY A 156 4.18 0.76 -40.61
CA GLY A 156 3.70 0.43 -39.26
C GLY A 156 3.40 -1.06 -39.06
N TRP A 157 3.93 -1.90 -39.94
CA TRP A 157 3.84 -3.35 -39.85
C TRP A 157 5.22 -4.00 -39.95
N THR A 158 5.48 -4.98 -39.07
CA THR A 158 6.76 -5.68 -38.97
C THR A 158 6.60 -7.19 -39.18
N GLN A 159 7.44 -7.79 -40.00
CA GLN A 159 7.51 -9.25 -40.16
C GLN A 159 8.30 -9.87 -38.99
N VAL A 160 7.67 -10.74 -38.18
CA VAL A 160 8.27 -11.25 -36.92
C VAL A 160 8.49 -12.76 -36.85
N TRP A 161 7.76 -13.57 -37.62
CA TRP A 161 8.00 -15.03 -37.74
C TRP A 161 8.63 -15.37 -39.09
N HIS A 162 8.32 -16.52 -39.71
CA HIS A 162 8.87 -16.87 -41.02
C HIS A 162 8.52 -15.82 -42.06
N ALA A 163 9.50 -15.45 -42.89
CA ALA A 163 9.34 -14.42 -43.90
C ALA A 163 8.26 -14.79 -44.93
N LEU A 164 7.42 -13.81 -45.26
CA LEU A 164 6.44 -13.87 -46.34
C LEU A 164 6.33 -12.48 -46.95
N SER A 165 6.38 -12.38 -48.27
CA SER A 165 6.24 -11.11 -48.96
C SER A 165 4.78 -10.63 -48.88
N TRP A 166 4.54 -9.71 -47.95
CA TRP A 166 3.28 -8.96 -47.86
C TRP A 166 3.42 -7.67 -48.65
N ILE A 167 2.54 -7.49 -49.64
CA ILE A 167 2.60 -6.39 -50.59
C ILE A 167 1.27 -5.65 -50.56
N GLU A 168 1.33 -4.36 -50.29
CA GLU A 168 0.17 -3.48 -50.36
C GLU A 168 -0.12 -3.08 -51.81
N LYS A 169 -1.37 -3.29 -52.24
CA LYS A 169 -1.80 -3.03 -53.62
C LYS A 169 -3.26 -2.57 -53.67
N GLY A 170 -3.47 -1.27 -53.84
CA GLY A 170 -4.77 -0.69 -54.22
C GLY A 170 -5.93 -1.06 -53.28
N GLY A 171 -5.78 -0.78 -51.98
CA GLY A 171 -6.83 -1.00 -50.97
C GLY A 171 -6.86 -2.42 -50.38
N TYR A 172 -5.77 -3.16 -50.48
CA TYR A 172 -5.58 -4.44 -49.78
C TYR A 172 -4.10 -4.80 -49.63
N LEU A 173 -3.84 -5.61 -48.62
CA LEU A 173 -2.58 -6.28 -48.38
C LEU A 173 -2.62 -7.70 -48.98
N GLN A 174 -1.65 -8.08 -49.82
CA GLN A 174 -1.58 -9.38 -50.49
C GLN A 174 -0.35 -10.19 -50.07
N ALA A 175 -0.51 -11.50 -49.92
CA ALA A 175 0.59 -12.45 -49.84
C ALA A 175 0.37 -13.70 -50.69
N GLN A 176 1.47 -14.38 -51.02
CA GLN A 176 1.48 -15.63 -51.79
C GLN A 176 2.28 -16.73 -51.06
N PRO A 177 1.75 -17.31 -49.96
CA PRO A 177 2.42 -18.40 -49.28
C PRO A 177 2.52 -19.63 -50.19
N ALA A 178 3.70 -20.25 -50.22
CA ALA A 178 3.99 -21.48 -50.96
C ALA A 178 4.46 -22.63 -50.05
N SER A 179 4.30 -22.48 -48.73
CA SER A 179 4.67 -23.48 -47.72
C SER A 179 3.76 -23.42 -46.50
N GLY A 180 3.79 -24.49 -45.71
CA GLY A 180 3.13 -24.56 -44.40
C GLY A 180 3.83 -23.76 -43.28
N ALA A 181 4.79 -22.88 -43.62
CA ALA A 181 5.51 -22.09 -42.64
C ALA A 181 4.58 -21.14 -41.87
N ARG A 182 4.95 -20.83 -40.63
CA ARG A 182 4.18 -19.97 -39.74
C ARG A 182 4.66 -18.54 -39.91
N THR A 183 3.81 -17.71 -40.50
CA THR A 183 4.15 -16.32 -40.82
C THR A 183 3.33 -15.39 -39.95
N LEU A 184 3.88 -14.21 -39.66
CA LEU A 184 3.17 -13.13 -38.98
C LEU A 184 3.71 -11.80 -39.44
N LEU A 185 2.82 -11.00 -40.03
CA LEU A 185 2.99 -9.57 -40.18
C LEU A 185 2.29 -8.89 -39.01
N ALA A 186 3.07 -8.43 -38.03
CA ALA A 186 2.60 -7.77 -36.82
C ALA A 186 2.30 -6.30 -37.09
N CYS A 187 1.20 -5.80 -36.51
CA CYS A 187 0.95 -4.37 -36.47
C CYS A 187 1.77 -3.76 -35.32
N ASP A 188 2.60 -2.77 -35.62
CA ASP A 188 3.51 -2.16 -34.63
C ASP A 188 2.73 -1.50 -33.49
N ALA A 189 1.55 -0.95 -33.78
CA ALA A 189 0.64 -0.36 -32.79
C ALA A 189 0.05 -1.38 -31.80
N LEU A 190 0.10 -2.67 -32.13
CA LEU A 190 -0.38 -3.76 -31.27
C LEU A 190 0.75 -4.46 -30.49
N ASN A 191 1.99 -3.98 -30.60
CA ASN A 191 3.11 -4.55 -29.85
C ASN A 191 2.92 -4.35 -28.33
N GLY A 192 2.96 -5.45 -27.58
CA GLY A 192 2.75 -5.43 -26.13
C GLY A 192 1.29 -5.49 -25.70
N THR A 193 0.36 -5.79 -26.62
CA THR A 193 -1.06 -5.98 -26.27
C THR A 193 -1.30 -7.37 -25.65
N ARG A 194 -2.25 -7.43 -24.70
CA ARG A 194 -2.67 -8.68 -24.02
C ARG A 194 -4.09 -9.06 -24.39
N ASP A 195 -5.04 -8.18 -24.08
CA ASP A 195 -6.46 -8.39 -24.36
C ASP A 195 -6.84 -7.49 -25.52
N LEU A 196 -7.39 -8.10 -26.56
CA LEU A 196 -7.62 -7.41 -27.81
C LEU A 196 -8.75 -8.08 -28.57
N GLU A 197 -9.45 -7.27 -29.35
CA GLU A 197 -10.37 -7.72 -30.36
C GLU A 197 -9.90 -7.21 -31.72
N MET A 198 -9.83 -8.12 -32.68
CA MET A 198 -9.47 -7.82 -34.06
C MET A 198 -10.57 -8.28 -34.98
N LEU A 199 -10.84 -7.49 -36.01
CA LEU A 199 -11.72 -7.80 -37.11
C LEU A 199 -10.95 -7.60 -38.41
N ALA A 200 -10.90 -8.61 -39.26
CA ALA A 200 -10.25 -8.51 -40.56
C ALA A 200 -11.12 -9.09 -41.68
N LEU A 201 -11.07 -8.47 -42.86
CA LEU A 201 -11.69 -8.95 -44.09
C LEU A 201 -10.65 -9.66 -44.95
N PHE A 202 -10.75 -10.98 -45.05
CA PHE A 202 -9.88 -11.80 -45.88
C PHE A 202 -10.53 -12.15 -47.22
N THR A 203 -9.76 -12.09 -48.30
CA THR A 203 -10.15 -12.59 -49.62
C THR A 203 -9.30 -13.79 -49.99
N PHE A 204 -9.95 -14.85 -50.43
CA PHE A 204 -9.30 -16.05 -50.96
C PHE A 204 -9.58 -16.16 -52.46
N ALA A 205 -8.54 -16.45 -53.24
CA ALA A 205 -8.68 -16.77 -54.66
C ALA A 205 -8.90 -18.27 -54.90
N GLU A 206 -8.34 -19.13 -54.04
CA GLU A 206 -8.46 -20.59 -54.12
C GLU A 206 -8.75 -21.25 -52.75
N ALA A 207 -9.30 -22.47 -52.79
CA ALA A 207 -9.71 -23.25 -51.60
C ALA A 207 -8.55 -23.62 -50.65
N ALA A 208 -7.30 -23.52 -51.12
CA ALA A 208 -6.11 -23.98 -50.41
C ALA A 208 -5.36 -22.86 -49.66
N GLY A 209 -5.84 -21.61 -49.72
CA GLY A 209 -5.25 -20.50 -48.96
C GLY A 209 -5.60 -20.55 -47.48
N TYR A 210 -4.61 -20.42 -46.60
CA TYR A 210 -4.81 -20.23 -45.16
C TYR A 210 -4.46 -18.80 -44.77
N ALA A 211 -5.37 -18.14 -44.06
CA ALA A 211 -5.14 -16.79 -43.54
C ALA A 211 -5.92 -16.59 -42.24
N GLY A 212 -5.43 -15.71 -41.39
CA GLY A 212 -6.05 -15.45 -40.10
C GLY A 212 -5.31 -14.42 -39.28
N LEU A 213 -5.61 -14.44 -37.99
CA LEU A 213 -5.10 -13.47 -37.01
C LEU A 213 -4.24 -14.19 -35.97
N ALA A 214 -3.12 -13.56 -35.60
CA ALA A 214 -2.29 -13.98 -34.49
C ALA A 214 -2.37 -12.96 -33.34
N LEU A 215 -2.33 -13.47 -32.11
CA LEU A 215 -2.49 -12.68 -30.87
C LEU A 215 -1.42 -13.11 -29.86
N ARG A 216 -0.92 -12.16 -29.05
CA ARG A 216 0.16 -12.38 -28.05
C ARG A 216 1.39 -13.11 -28.62
N ALA A 217 1.71 -12.81 -29.88
CA ALA A 217 2.81 -13.45 -30.57
C ALA A 217 4.16 -12.96 -30.03
N SER A 218 5.09 -13.89 -29.83
CA SER A 218 6.48 -13.63 -29.46
C SER A 218 7.39 -14.72 -30.03
N GLY A 219 8.70 -14.58 -29.83
CA GLY A 219 9.71 -15.50 -30.36
C GLY A 219 9.98 -15.32 -31.86
N ALA A 220 11.09 -15.92 -32.30
CA ALA A 220 11.50 -15.92 -33.71
C ALA A 220 10.92 -17.14 -34.46
N ALA A 221 11.12 -17.17 -35.77
CA ALA A 221 10.82 -18.33 -36.62
C ALA A 221 11.41 -19.63 -36.04
N GLY A 222 10.59 -20.67 -35.90
CA GLY A 222 10.95 -21.94 -35.26
C GLY A 222 10.87 -21.96 -33.73
N ALA A 223 10.66 -20.82 -33.07
CA ALA A 223 10.51 -20.68 -31.62
C ALA A 223 9.25 -19.87 -31.26
N GLU A 224 8.22 -19.93 -32.12
CA GLU A 224 7.03 -19.08 -31.99
C GLU A 224 6.27 -19.36 -30.69
N THR A 225 5.77 -18.30 -30.08
CA THR A 225 4.85 -18.36 -28.94
C THR A 225 3.67 -17.45 -29.23
N GLY A 226 2.44 -17.84 -28.87
CA GLY A 226 1.23 -17.02 -29.06
C GLY A 226 0.03 -17.83 -29.53
N TYR A 227 -1.04 -17.13 -29.90
CA TYR A 227 -2.26 -17.73 -30.45
C TYR A 227 -2.43 -17.44 -31.93
N ARG A 228 -3.09 -18.35 -32.63
CA ARG A 228 -3.52 -18.17 -34.02
C ARG A 228 -4.93 -18.69 -34.22
N VAL A 229 -5.78 -17.86 -34.82
CA VAL A 229 -7.10 -18.24 -35.31
C VAL A 229 -7.11 -18.02 -36.81
N MET A 230 -7.36 -19.09 -37.59
CA MET A 230 -7.24 -19.00 -39.05
C MET A 230 -8.29 -19.79 -39.79
N PHE A 231 -8.64 -19.30 -40.98
CA PHE A 231 -9.27 -20.12 -42.01
C PHE A 231 -8.28 -21.20 -42.43
N TYR A 232 -8.73 -22.43 -42.31
CA TYR A 232 -7.94 -23.63 -42.53
C TYR A 232 -8.71 -24.61 -43.40
N THR A 233 -8.01 -25.60 -43.96
CA THR A 233 -8.64 -26.73 -44.64
C THR A 233 -8.00 -28.00 -44.08
N ASN A 234 -8.77 -28.80 -43.35
CA ASN A 234 -8.34 -30.10 -42.84
C ASN A 234 -8.87 -31.23 -43.76
N PRO A 235 -8.49 -32.51 -43.55
CA PRO A 235 -8.99 -33.61 -44.37
C PRO A 235 -10.53 -33.78 -44.38
N ALA A 236 -11.25 -33.24 -43.39
CA ALA A 236 -12.70 -33.25 -43.31
C ALA A 236 -13.36 -32.02 -44.00
N GLY A 237 -12.58 -31.05 -44.46
CA GLY A 237 -13.03 -29.88 -45.20
C GLY A 237 -12.58 -28.54 -44.62
N PRO A 238 -13.12 -27.42 -45.13
CA PRO A 238 -12.81 -26.08 -44.64
C PRO A 238 -13.28 -25.83 -43.21
N SER A 239 -12.45 -25.14 -42.42
CA SER A 239 -12.67 -24.94 -40.99
C SER A 239 -12.03 -23.65 -40.45
N LEU A 240 -12.37 -23.30 -39.22
CA LEU A 240 -11.68 -22.31 -38.39
C LEU A 240 -10.84 -23.06 -37.36
N GLN A 241 -9.52 -22.99 -37.51
CA GLN A 241 -8.57 -23.60 -36.59
C GLN A 241 -8.08 -22.58 -35.56
N VAL A 242 -8.07 -22.99 -34.30
CA VAL A 242 -7.44 -22.28 -33.18
C VAL A 242 -6.24 -23.09 -32.71
N ALA A 243 -5.06 -22.47 -32.67
CA ALA A 243 -3.84 -23.09 -32.19
C ALA A 243 -3.09 -22.17 -31.23
N ARG A 244 -2.45 -22.78 -30.23
CA ARG A 244 -1.41 -22.15 -29.40
C ARG A 244 -0.03 -22.59 -29.89
N PHE A 245 0.92 -21.67 -29.86
CA PHE A 245 2.34 -21.96 -29.99
C PHE A 245 3.05 -21.71 -28.65
N SER A 246 3.98 -22.60 -28.31
CA SER A 246 4.83 -22.47 -27.13
C SER A 246 6.25 -22.90 -27.49
N ALA A 247 7.15 -21.93 -27.61
CA ALA A 247 8.54 -22.15 -28.04
C ALA A 247 8.67 -23.01 -29.32
N GLY A 248 7.84 -22.74 -30.33
CA GLY A 248 7.84 -23.45 -31.62
C GLY A 248 6.97 -24.71 -31.66
N VAL A 249 6.40 -25.16 -30.55
CA VAL A 249 5.48 -26.31 -30.51
C VAL A 249 4.05 -25.85 -30.73
N ALA A 250 3.37 -26.39 -31.75
CA ALA A 250 1.98 -26.10 -32.06
C ALA A 250 1.02 -27.05 -31.33
N THR A 251 0.04 -26.51 -30.61
CA THR A 251 -1.05 -27.25 -29.96
C THR A 251 -2.38 -26.79 -30.55
N GLY A 252 -3.12 -27.69 -31.20
CA GLY A 252 -4.48 -27.39 -31.66
C GLY A 252 -5.44 -27.32 -30.47
N LEU A 253 -6.13 -26.19 -30.30
CA LEU A 253 -7.08 -25.97 -29.22
C LEU A 253 -8.53 -26.19 -29.67
N SER A 254 -8.86 -25.81 -30.91
CA SER A 254 -10.18 -26.03 -31.49
C SER A 254 -10.12 -26.08 -33.02
N ASN A 255 -11.09 -26.78 -33.61
CA ASN A 255 -11.26 -26.86 -35.05
C ASN A 255 -12.75 -26.96 -35.38
N VAL A 256 -13.37 -25.85 -35.79
CA VAL A 256 -14.82 -25.76 -36.04
C VAL A 256 -15.07 -25.71 -37.55
N ALA A 257 -15.99 -26.54 -38.05
CA ALA A 257 -16.35 -26.54 -39.46
C ALA A 257 -16.87 -25.16 -39.88
N PHE A 258 -16.35 -24.63 -40.99
CA PHE A 258 -16.78 -23.35 -41.54
C PHE A 258 -16.81 -23.48 -43.07
N ALA A 259 -18.01 -23.56 -43.63
CA ALA A 259 -18.20 -23.73 -45.06
C ALA A 259 -17.86 -22.42 -45.81
N ARG A 260 -16.62 -22.31 -46.29
CA ARG A 260 -16.20 -21.29 -47.26
C ARG A 260 -16.18 -21.87 -48.67
N ALA A 261 -16.50 -21.04 -49.65
CA ALA A 261 -16.26 -21.32 -51.06
C ALA A 261 -14.75 -21.24 -51.37
N ALA A 262 -14.35 -21.81 -52.52
CA ALA A 262 -12.96 -21.76 -52.97
C ALA A 262 -12.47 -20.32 -53.20
N ALA A 263 -13.33 -19.46 -53.74
CA ALA A 263 -13.07 -18.03 -53.89
C ALA A 263 -14.14 -17.24 -53.14
N GLY A 264 -13.74 -16.21 -52.41
CA GLY A 264 -14.68 -15.37 -51.67
C GLY A 264 -14.06 -14.49 -50.59
N ASP A 265 -14.87 -13.55 -50.10
CA ASP A 265 -14.52 -12.58 -49.07
C ASP A 265 -15.19 -12.98 -47.75
N TYR A 266 -14.40 -13.04 -46.66
CA TYR A 266 -14.85 -13.48 -45.35
C TYR A 266 -14.31 -12.59 -44.24
N TRP A 267 -15.20 -12.18 -43.36
CA TRP A 267 -14.85 -11.52 -42.11
C TRP A 267 -14.37 -12.56 -41.09
N LEU A 268 -13.33 -12.22 -40.33
CA LEU A 268 -12.90 -12.95 -39.15
C LEU A 268 -12.77 -11.97 -37.98
N ARG A 269 -13.57 -12.19 -36.94
CA ARG A 269 -13.47 -11.48 -35.67
C ARG A 269 -12.89 -12.41 -34.62
N VAL A 270 -11.86 -11.97 -33.92
CA VAL A 270 -11.22 -12.72 -32.83
C VAL A 270 -11.09 -11.82 -31.62
N ARG A 271 -11.56 -12.31 -30.48
CA ARG A 271 -11.43 -11.68 -29.17
C ARG A 271 -10.60 -12.57 -28.27
N LEU A 272 -9.56 -12.01 -27.66
CA LEU A 272 -8.80 -12.63 -26.58
C LEU A 272 -8.97 -11.78 -25.32
N VAL A 273 -9.49 -12.40 -24.26
CA VAL A 273 -9.61 -11.78 -22.92
C VAL A 273 -9.08 -12.77 -21.90
N GLY A 274 -8.01 -12.41 -21.19
CA GLY A 274 -7.34 -13.32 -20.25
C GLY A 274 -6.82 -14.59 -20.95
N ALA A 275 -7.43 -15.75 -20.64
CA ALA A 275 -7.14 -17.04 -21.27
C ALA A 275 -8.22 -17.50 -22.26
N THR A 276 -9.26 -16.68 -22.47
CA THR A 276 -10.42 -17.05 -23.27
C THR A 276 -10.33 -16.46 -24.67
N LEU A 277 -10.38 -17.34 -25.68
CA LEU A 277 -10.49 -16.98 -27.09
C LEU A 277 -11.93 -17.15 -27.54
N SER A 278 -12.48 -16.13 -28.17
CA SER A 278 -13.76 -16.18 -28.88
C SER A 278 -13.54 -15.77 -30.33
N TRP A 279 -14.15 -16.48 -31.27
CA TRP A 279 -14.02 -16.17 -32.69
C TRP A 279 -15.31 -16.38 -33.45
N LYS A 280 -15.50 -15.58 -34.49
CA LYS A 280 -16.59 -15.76 -35.45
C LYS A 280 -16.19 -15.30 -36.84
N ALA A 281 -16.78 -15.95 -37.83
CA ALA A 281 -16.55 -15.62 -39.22
C ALA A 281 -17.86 -15.65 -40.01
N TRP A 282 -17.94 -14.84 -41.07
CA TRP A 282 -19.08 -14.78 -41.96
C TRP A 282 -18.68 -14.25 -43.34
N ALA A 283 -19.46 -14.59 -44.36
CA ALA A 283 -19.21 -14.10 -45.72
C ALA A 283 -19.47 -12.58 -45.81
N ARG A 284 -18.72 -11.88 -46.67
CA ARG A 284 -19.00 -10.47 -46.99
C ARG A 284 -20.40 -10.31 -47.57
N GLY A 285 -21.18 -9.38 -47.02
CA GLY A 285 -22.57 -9.15 -47.41
C GLY A 285 -23.61 -9.93 -46.59
N ALA A 286 -23.20 -10.94 -45.81
CA ALA A 286 -24.05 -11.51 -44.77
C ALA A 286 -23.99 -10.65 -43.49
N ALA A 287 -25.07 -10.71 -42.70
CA ALA A 287 -25.11 -10.09 -41.38
C ALA A 287 -24.08 -10.74 -40.45
N GLU A 288 -23.45 -9.93 -39.59
CA GLU A 288 -22.58 -10.44 -38.54
C GLU A 288 -23.38 -11.36 -37.60
N PRO A 289 -22.91 -12.60 -37.33
CA PRO A 289 -23.58 -13.48 -36.38
C PRO A 289 -23.67 -12.85 -34.98
N ALA A 290 -24.86 -12.96 -34.37
CA ALA A 290 -25.08 -12.51 -33.00
C ALA A 290 -24.19 -13.28 -32.00
N ASP A 291 -24.14 -14.60 -32.15
CA ASP A 291 -23.32 -15.49 -31.33
C ASP A 291 -21.91 -15.70 -31.89
N TRP A 292 -20.97 -16.05 -31.01
CA TRP A 292 -19.63 -16.49 -31.41
C TRP A 292 -19.68 -17.87 -32.07
N THR A 293 -18.98 -18.06 -33.19
CA THR A 293 -18.85 -19.38 -33.85
C THR A 293 -18.14 -20.38 -32.95
N GLY A 294 -17.20 -19.92 -32.13
CA GLY A 294 -16.59 -20.71 -31.09
C GLY A 294 -16.03 -19.85 -29.97
N SER A 295 -15.93 -20.44 -28.78
CA SER A 295 -15.26 -19.86 -27.62
C SER A 295 -14.61 -20.97 -26.80
N LEU A 296 -13.39 -20.74 -26.32
CA LEU A 296 -12.68 -21.68 -25.43
C LEU A 296 -11.80 -20.91 -24.45
N THR A 297 -11.56 -21.50 -23.28
CA THR A 297 -10.54 -21.04 -22.32
C THR A 297 -9.35 -21.99 -22.36
N ASP A 298 -8.16 -21.47 -22.67
CA ASP A 298 -6.94 -22.27 -22.74
C ASP A 298 -6.47 -22.62 -21.30
N PRO A 299 -6.36 -23.90 -20.93
CA PRO A 299 -5.92 -24.30 -19.60
C PRO A 299 -4.43 -24.04 -19.34
N THR A 300 -3.64 -23.76 -20.37
CA THR A 300 -2.19 -23.48 -20.28
C THR A 300 -1.86 -22.24 -21.11
N PRO A 301 -2.32 -21.05 -20.67
CA PRO A 301 -2.39 -19.89 -21.54
C PRO A 301 -1.03 -19.22 -21.78
N VAL A 302 -0.89 -18.55 -22.93
CA VAL A 302 0.20 -17.61 -23.18
C VAL A 302 -0.08 -16.35 -22.36
N THR A 303 0.68 -16.15 -21.28
CA THR A 303 0.49 -15.04 -20.32
C THR A 303 1.26 -13.77 -20.67
N SER A 304 2.30 -13.90 -21.51
CA SER A 304 3.08 -12.75 -21.97
C SER A 304 2.27 -11.90 -22.94
N ALA A 305 2.40 -10.58 -22.82
CA ALA A 305 2.01 -9.66 -23.89
C ALA A 305 2.89 -9.89 -25.12
N GLY A 306 2.41 -9.50 -26.30
CA GLY A 306 3.18 -9.69 -27.52
C GLY A 306 2.60 -8.94 -28.71
N TRP A 307 3.07 -9.31 -29.90
CA TRP A 307 2.58 -8.80 -31.16
C TRP A 307 1.19 -9.35 -31.50
N ALA A 308 0.42 -8.60 -32.27
CA ALA A 308 -0.79 -9.09 -32.92
C ALA A 308 -0.84 -8.60 -34.36
N GLY A 309 -1.46 -9.38 -35.24
CA GLY A 309 -1.43 -9.07 -36.67
C GLY A 309 -1.94 -10.19 -37.55
N ILE A 310 -1.58 -10.12 -38.83
CA ILE A 310 -2.10 -10.98 -39.89
C ILE A 310 -1.12 -12.13 -40.14
N CYS A 311 -1.66 -13.34 -40.29
CA CYS A 311 -0.89 -14.52 -40.66
C CYS A 311 -1.44 -15.16 -41.93
N ALA A 312 -0.56 -15.79 -42.70
CA ALA A 312 -0.94 -16.62 -43.85
C ALA A 312 -0.03 -17.84 -44.00
N SER A 313 -0.58 -18.88 -44.62
CA SER A 313 0.12 -20.13 -44.89
C SER A 313 -0.53 -20.82 -46.09
N GLY A 314 0.14 -21.80 -46.69
CA GLY A 314 -0.36 -22.50 -47.87
C GLY A 314 -0.02 -23.99 -47.86
N VAL A 315 -0.67 -24.71 -48.76
CA VAL A 315 -0.15 -26.00 -49.25
C VAL A 315 1.09 -25.72 -50.13
N ASN A 316 1.90 -26.71 -50.51
CA ASN A 316 3.19 -26.53 -51.23
C ASN A 316 3.07 -25.97 -52.68
N VAL A 317 2.05 -25.15 -52.95
CA VAL A 317 1.77 -24.42 -54.19
C VAL A 317 1.43 -22.98 -53.77
N ALA A 318 1.94 -21.98 -54.48
CA ALA A 318 1.66 -20.58 -54.19
C ALA A 318 0.14 -20.29 -54.29
N VAL A 319 -0.47 -19.89 -53.18
CA VAL A 319 -1.90 -19.52 -53.10
C VAL A 319 -2.04 -18.04 -52.80
N THR A 320 -3.02 -17.36 -53.39
CA THR A 320 -3.17 -15.91 -53.16
C THR A 320 -4.15 -15.64 -52.02
N VAL A 321 -3.68 -14.95 -50.98
CA VAL A 321 -4.49 -14.44 -49.87
C VAL A 321 -4.39 -12.91 -49.80
N ARG A 322 -5.51 -12.25 -49.51
CA ARG A 322 -5.55 -10.80 -49.30
C ARG A 322 -6.25 -10.44 -48.01
N CYS A 323 -5.84 -9.35 -47.38
CA CYS A 323 -6.56 -8.68 -46.32
C CYS A 323 -6.95 -7.28 -46.82
N GLN A 324 -8.24 -7.01 -46.97
CA GLN A 324 -8.73 -5.73 -47.49
C GLN A 324 -8.86 -4.67 -46.39
N GLN A 325 -9.15 -5.12 -45.17
CA GLN A 325 -9.36 -4.24 -44.03
C GLN A 325 -9.02 -4.99 -42.76
N ILE A 326 -8.43 -4.27 -41.82
CA ILE A 326 -8.30 -4.73 -40.45
C ILE A 326 -8.63 -3.58 -39.49
N SER A 327 -9.38 -3.89 -38.45
CA SER A 327 -9.62 -2.98 -37.33
C SER A 327 -9.36 -3.70 -36.03
N TRP A 328 -8.93 -2.96 -35.03
CA TRP A 328 -8.72 -3.50 -33.71
C TRP A 328 -9.30 -2.58 -32.65
N ALA A 329 -9.70 -3.21 -31.55
CA ALA A 329 -9.94 -2.55 -30.29
C ALA A 329 -9.02 -3.23 -29.29
N VAL A 330 -8.09 -2.46 -28.72
CA VAL A 330 -7.48 -2.89 -27.45
C VAL A 330 -8.62 -2.91 -26.47
N LEU A 331 -9.00 -4.10 -26.02
CA LEU A 331 -10.15 -4.19 -25.16
C LEU A 331 -9.73 -3.58 -23.82
N PRO A 332 -10.48 -2.58 -23.31
CA PRO A 332 -10.35 -2.26 -21.91
C PRO A 332 -10.60 -3.58 -21.20
N ARG A 333 -9.64 -3.94 -20.35
CA ARG A 333 -9.77 -5.00 -19.36
C ARG A 333 -11.25 -5.05 -18.95
N PRO A 334 -11.98 -6.19 -18.99
CA PRO A 334 -13.20 -6.26 -18.18
C PRO A 334 -12.69 -5.87 -16.82
N ALA A 335 -13.05 -4.66 -16.35
CA ALA A 335 -12.22 -3.95 -15.40
C ALA A 335 -11.70 -5.02 -14.47
N ASP A 336 -10.38 -5.27 -14.45
CA ASP A 336 -9.95 -5.73 -13.15
C ASP A 336 -10.45 -4.51 -12.38
N THR A 337 -11.31 -4.81 -11.45
CA THR A 337 -10.98 -4.40 -10.13
C THR A 337 -9.47 -4.66 -9.89
N THR A 338 -8.54 -3.96 -10.55
CA THR A 338 -7.85 -2.91 -9.87
C THR A 338 -8.97 -2.06 -9.30
N THR A 339 -9.52 -2.54 -8.19
CA THR A 339 -9.40 -1.77 -6.96
C THR A 339 -8.13 -1.00 -7.17
N ALA A 340 -8.22 0.30 -7.47
CA ALA A 340 -7.07 1.19 -7.45
C ALA A 340 -6.23 0.68 -6.31
N GLU A 341 -5.06 0.12 -6.66
CA GLU A 341 -4.37 -0.82 -5.80
C GLU A 341 -4.33 -0.19 -4.43
N THR A 342 -5.06 -0.79 -3.47
CA THR A 342 -5.56 0.00 -2.35
C THR A 342 -4.37 0.66 -1.72
N LEU A 343 -4.39 2.00 -1.64
CA LEU A 343 -3.18 2.71 -1.30
C LEU A 343 -2.68 2.14 0.02
N PRO A 344 -1.39 1.93 0.20
CA PRO A 344 -0.91 1.18 1.36
C PRO A 344 -1.32 1.81 2.69
N TRP A 345 -1.57 3.12 2.70
CA TRP A 345 -2.16 3.85 3.81
C TRP A 345 -3.69 3.69 3.97
N ASP A 346 -4.43 3.42 2.89
CA ASP A 346 -5.88 3.20 2.93
C ASP A 346 -6.23 1.82 3.54
N LEU A 347 -5.34 0.83 3.41
CA LEU A 347 -5.53 -0.52 3.99
C LEU A 347 -5.34 -0.59 5.50
N LEU A 348 -4.67 0.39 6.09
CA LEU A 348 -4.31 0.39 7.50
C LEU A 348 -5.24 1.28 8.33
N GLY A 349 -6.03 2.17 7.71
CA GLY A 349 -7.16 2.82 8.37
C GLY A 349 -8.26 1.85 8.83
N THR A 350 -8.17 0.57 8.47
CA THR A 350 -9.14 -0.49 8.80
C THR A 350 -8.62 -1.48 9.87
N LEU A 351 -7.77 -1.04 10.80
CA LEU A 351 -7.30 -1.91 11.87
C LEU A 351 -8.48 -2.52 12.66
N PRO A 352 -8.36 -3.78 13.11
CA PRO A 352 -9.43 -4.42 13.87
C PRO A 352 -9.61 -3.77 15.26
N LEU A 353 -10.77 -3.99 15.87
CA LEU A 353 -10.92 -4.02 17.33
C LEU A 353 -11.06 -5.46 17.82
N PRO A 354 -10.54 -5.77 19.02
CA PRO A 354 -10.92 -6.99 19.69
C PRO A 354 -12.33 -6.84 20.28
N VAL A 355 -13.11 -7.90 20.19
CA VAL A 355 -14.44 -8.03 20.77
C VAL A 355 -14.45 -9.26 21.65
N ILE A 356 -14.78 -9.10 22.93
CA ILE A 356 -14.98 -10.24 23.83
C ILE A 356 -16.38 -10.79 23.56
N ALA A 357 -16.51 -12.10 23.35
CA ALA A 357 -17.81 -12.74 23.29
C ALA A 357 -18.35 -12.91 24.71
N PHE A 358 -19.56 -12.43 24.98
CA PHE A 358 -20.20 -12.53 26.28
C PHE A 358 -21.37 -13.51 26.24
N ASP A 359 -21.58 -14.23 27.34
CA ASP A 359 -22.80 -15.02 27.55
C ASP A 359 -23.97 -14.10 27.94
N ASP A 360 -23.67 -12.98 28.60
CA ASP A 360 -24.58 -11.87 28.85
C ASP A 360 -23.97 -10.57 28.31
N GLU A 361 -24.41 -10.17 27.12
CA GLU A 361 -23.96 -8.96 26.43
C GLU A 361 -24.30 -7.68 27.22
N ALA A 362 -25.43 -7.63 27.92
CA ALA A 362 -25.85 -6.45 28.66
C ALA A 362 -24.98 -6.25 29.91
N ALA A 363 -24.65 -7.33 30.62
CA ALA A 363 -23.75 -7.30 31.76
C ALA A 363 -22.26 -7.35 31.38
N ARG A 364 -21.95 -7.60 30.10
CA ARG A 364 -20.61 -7.84 29.56
C ARG A 364 -19.89 -8.96 30.31
N THR A 365 -20.57 -10.09 30.47
CA THR A 365 -20.13 -11.19 31.34
C THR A 365 -19.95 -12.49 30.56
N VAL A 366 -18.82 -13.16 30.79
CA VAL A 366 -18.55 -14.56 30.46
C VAL A 366 -18.84 -15.40 31.71
N HIS A 367 -19.66 -16.42 31.57
CA HIS A 367 -20.05 -17.31 32.65
C HIS A 367 -19.16 -18.56 32.70
N VAL A 368 -18.79 -18.96 33.91
CA VAL A 368 -17.98 -20.16 34.18
C VAL A 368 -18.69 -21.02 35.23
N PRO A 369 -18.78 -22.35 35.08
CA PRO A 369 -19.43 -23.18 36.09
C PRO A 369 -18.66 -23.20 37.42
N PRO A 370 -19.34 -23.38 38.56
CA PRO A 370 -18.68 -23.54 39.85
C PRO A 370 -17.68 -24.70 39.88
N GLY A 371 -16.60 -24.52 40.63
CA GLY A 371 -15.54 -25.52 40.79
C GLY A 371 -14.54 -25.61 39.62
N GLN A 372 -14.82 -25.00 38.47
CA GLN A 372 -13.87 -24.94 37.35
C GLN A 372 -12.71 -24.00 37.69
N ARG A 373 -11.46 -24.40 37.37
CA ARG A 373 -10.24 -23.61 37.62
C ARG A 373 -9.95 -22.59 36.51
N TYR A 374 -10.18 -22.97 35.25
CA TYR A 374 -9.81 -22.14 34.11
C TYR A 374 -11.04 -21.46 33.53
N ALA A 375 -10.98 -20.16 33.32
CA ALA A 375 -11.96 -19.43 32.53
C ALA A 375 -11.41 -19.20 31.12
N HIS A 376 -12.15 -19.61 30.11
CA HIS A 376 -11.81 -19.44 28.71
C HIS A 376 -12.63 -18.29 28.12
N VAL A 377 -11.94 -17.23 27.71
CA VAL A 377 -12.52 -16.01 27.16
C VAL A 377 -12.24 -15.99 25.66
N LYS A 378 -13.30 -16.02 24.85
CA LYS A 378 -13.19 -15.87 23.41
C LYS A 378 -13.08 -14.38 23.06
N VAL A 379 -12.02 -14.02 22.34
CA VAL A 379 -11.81 -12.70 21.77
C VAL A 379 -11.80 -12.81 20.26
N THR A 380 -12.54 -11.95 19.57
CA THR A 380 -12.63 -11.94 18.11
C THR A 380 -12.25 -10.56 17.58
N ALA A 381 -11.29 -10.49 16.68
CA ALA A 381 -11.06 -9.28 15.89
C ALA A 381 -12.30 -9.01 15.02
N ASP A 382 -12.86 -7.81 15.03
CA ASP A 382 -14.08 -7.49 14.27
C ASP A 382 -13.86 -7.37 12.75
N GLN A 383 -12.60 -7.35 12.32
CA GLN A 383 -12.16 -7.36 10.93
C GLN A 383 -10.96 -8.30 10.74
N PRO A 384 -10.58 -8.65 9.49
CA PRO A 384 -9.38 -9.46 9.23
C PRO A 384 -8.11 -8.86 9.81
N ILE A 385 -7.19 -9.71 10.27
CA ILE A 385 -5.88 -9.30 10.75
C ILE A 385 -5.01 -8.90 9.55
N ARG A 386 -4.73 -7.60 9.42
CA ARG A 386 -3.95 -7.01 8.31
C ARG A 386 -2.49 -6.77 8.67
N MET A 387 -2.20 -6.53 9.95
CA MET A 387 -0.85 -6.36 10.50
C MET A 387 -0.75 -7.07 11.85
N THR A 388 0.46 -7.20 12.39
CA THR A 388 0.67 -7.73 13.75
C THR A 388 -0.10 -6.87 14.75
N ALA A 389 -0.93 -7.51 15.57
CA ALA A 389 -1.71 -6.88 16.62
C ALA A 389 -1.48 -7.58 17.95
N ILE A 390 -1.23 -6.81 19.01
CA ILE A 390 -0.83 -7.34 20.32
C ILE A 390 -1.87 -6.95 21.37
N GLY A 391 -2.39 -7.94 22.09
CA GLY A 391 -3.28 -7.76 23.23
C GLY A 391 -2.60 -8.22 24.51
N ARG A 392 -2.58 -7.37 25.54
CA ARG A 392 -2.09 -7.73 26.87
C ARG A 392 -3.26 -8.06 27.79
N PRO A 393 -3.51 -9.35 28.08
CA PRO A 393 -4.58 -9.73 29.00
C PRO A 393 -4.22 -9.31 30.42
N SER A 394 -5.25 -8.99 31.21
CA SER A 394 -5.13 -8.72 32.64
C SER A 394 -6.46 -8.99 33.35
N VAL A 395 -6.37 -9.16 34.66
CA VAL A 395 -7.51 -9.27 35.57
C VAL A 395 -7.42 -8.24 36.69
N SER A 396 -8.57 -7.76 37.15
CA SER A 396 -8.67 -6.82 38.26
C SER A 396 -9.82 -7.12 39.20
N ASN A 397 -9.68 -6.70 40.46
CA ASN A 397 -10.70 -6.89 41.48
C ASN A 397 -12.00 -6.18 41.10
N VAL A 398 -13.13 -6.83 41.37
CA VAL A 398 -14.46 -6.23 41.27
C VAL A 398 -14.98 -6.01 42.68
N ASN A 399 -15.51 -4.82 42.95
CA ASN A 399 -16.13 -4.54 44.25
C ASN A 399 -17.30 -5.51 44.49
N GLY A 400 -17.28 -6.22 45.62
CA GLY A 400 -18.25 -7.28 45.92
C GLY A 400 -18.08 -8.56 45.08
N GLY A 401 -17.01 -8.70 44.29
CA GLY A 401 -16.79 -9.87 43.42
C GLY A 401 -16.28 -11.13 44.11
N GLY A 402 -15.99 -11.11 45.42
CA GLY A 402 -15.58 -12.33 46.15
C GLY A 402 -14.27 -12.97 45.68
N MET A 403 -13.48 -12.28 44.86
CA MET A 403 -12.17 -12.70 44.36
C MET A 403 -11.14 -11.61 44.60
N ASN A 404 -9.95 -12.00 45.04
CA ASN A 404 -8.80 -11.11 45.15
C ASN A 404 -7.72 -11.57 44.16
N VAL A 405 -7.44 -10.75 43.15
CA VAL A 405 -6.47 -11.06 42.10
C VAL A 405 -5.03 -10.66 42.44
N GLY A 406 -4.83 -9.84 43.48
CA GLY A 406 -3.49 -9.33 43.82
C GLY A 406 -2.87 -8.49 42.70
N GLY A 407 -1.55 -8.32 42.74
CA GLY A 407 -0.79 -7.53 41.76
C GLY A 407 -0.11 -8.33 40.66
N ASP A 408 0.16 -9.63 40.89
CA ASP A 408 0.89 -10.47 39.94
C ASP A 408 -0.04 -11.09 38.91
N GLN A 409 -0.08 -10.45 37.74
CA GLN A 409 -0.92 -10.86 36.61
C GLN A 409 -0.47 -12.20 35.99
N ALA A 410 0.81 -12.57 36.10
CA ALA A 410 1.33 -13.80 35.49
C ALA A 410 0.71 -15.06 36.09
N LEU A 411 0.27 -14.99 37.36
CA LEU A 411 -0.46 -16.07 38.03
C LEU A 411 -1.87 -16.34 37.45
N TRP A 412 -2.44 -15.36 36.74
CA TRP A 412 -3.80 -15.42 36.23
C TRP A 412 -3.86 -15.61 34.73
N VAL A 413 -3.10 -14.81 33.98
CA VAL A 413 -3.17 -14.81 32.51
C VAL A 413 -1.92 -15.38 31.85
N GLY A 414 -0.95 -15.83 32.66
CA GLY A 414 0.35 -16.31 32.20
C GLY A 414 1.33 -15.17 31.89
N ASP A 415 2.57 -15.53 31.63
CA ASP A 415 3.65 -14.59 31.31
C ASP A 415 3.84 -14.39 29.80
N TYR A 416 2.75 -14.09 29.09
CA TYR A 416 2.77 -13.87 27.65
C TYR A 416 1.73 -12.83 27.23
N TRP A 417 1.90 -12.28 26.03
CA TRP A 417 0.87 -11.48 25.38
C TRP A 417 0.26 -12.21 24.20
N ALA A 418 -1.02 -11.93 23.96
CA ALA A 418 -1.75 -12.43 22.82
C ALA A 418 -1.30 -11.71 21.56
N VAL A 419 -0.93 -12.46 20.52
CA VAL A 419 -0.41 -11.90 19.26
C VAL A 419 -1.19 -12.47 18.10
N TRP A 420 -1.83 -11.59 17.34
CA TRP A 420 -2.37 -11.89 16.04
C TRP A 420 -1.39 -11.44 14.97
N ARG A 421 -1.30 -12.21 13.89
CA ARG A 421 -0.48 -11.95 12.72
C ARG A 421 -1.32 -12.01 11.45
N PRO A 422 -0.88 -11.37 10.36
CA PRO A 422 -1.51 -11.56 9.07
C PRO A 422 -1.61 -13.04 8.70
N GLY A 423 -2.82 -13.47 8.32
CA GLY A 423 -3.14 -14.87 8.02
C GLY A 423 -3.62 -15.72 9.20
N ASP A 424 -3.72 -15.14 10.41
CA ASP A 424 -4.37 -15.78 11.57
C ASP A 424 -5.89 -15.72 11.45
N ASP A 425 -6.54 -16.68 12.10
CA ASP A 425 -7.96 -16.59 12.37
C ASP A 425 -8.26 -15.38 13.27
N ARG A 426 -9.45 -14.80 13.08
CA ARG A 426 -9.88 -13.62 13.85
C ARG A 426 -10.15 -13.94 15.31
N GLU A 427 -10.51 -15.18 15.61
CA GLU A 427 -10.91 -15.64 16.94
C GLU A 427 -9.69 -16.17 17.69
N MET A 428 -9.52 -15.81 18.96
CA MET A 428 -8.53 -16.36 19.87
C MET A 428 -9.19 -16.68 21.21
N TRP A 429 -8.78 -17.78 21.83
CA TRP A 429 -9.24 -18.17 23.17
C TRP A 429 -8.14 -17.88 24.18
N LEU A 430 -8.40 -16.92 25.08
CA LEU A 430 -7.52 -16.56 26.18
C LEU A 430 -7.96 -17.29 27.43
N THR A 431 -7.01 -17.87 28.16
CA THR A 431 -7.31 -18.64 29.37
C THR A 431 -6.84 -17.88 30.60
N VAL A 432 -7.76 -17.72 31.55
CA VAL A 432 -7.50 -17.17 32.87
C VAL A 432 -7.46 -18.34 33.87
N ASP A 433 -6.32 -18.55 34.51
CA ASP A 433 -6.16 -19.45 35.64
C ASP A 433 -6.69 -18.79 36.91
N MET A 434 -7.85 -19.23 37.40
CA MET A 434 -8.39 -18.73 38.67
C MET A 434 -7.69 -19.32 39.90
N GLN A 435 -6.59 -20.06 39.66
CA GLN A 435 -5.70 -20.79 40.57
C GLN A 435 -6.34 -22.03 41.22
N TYR A 436 -7.65 -21.96 41.48
CA TYR A 436 -8.47 -23.02 42.02
C TYR A 436 -9.95 -22.79 41.65
N GLY A 437 -10.78 -23.83 41.85
CA GLY A 437 -12.22 -23.76 41.61
C GLY A 437 -12.91 -22.72 42.50
N ARG A 438 -13.87 -21.98 41.93
CA ARG A 438 -14.57 -20.88 42.61
C ARG A 438 -16.05 -21.20 42.82
N ALA A 439 -16.68 -20.58 43.83
CA ALA A 439 -18.09 -20.72 44.13
C ALA A 439 -18.95 -19.79 43.25
N ALA A 440 -20.22 -20.14 43.06
CA ALA A 440 -21.17 -19.29 42.34
C ALA A 440 -21.27 -17.88 42.97
N GLY A 441 -21.39 -16.85 42.12
CA GLY A 441 -21.42 -15.44 42.52
C GLY A 441 -20.04 -14.77 42.61
N ASN A 442 -18.95 -15.55 42.57
CA ASN A 442 -17.61 -14.97 42.44
C ASN A 442 -17.44 -14.31 41.06
N ARG A 443 -16.77 -13.15 41.03
CA ARG A 443 -16.60 -12.32 39.84
C ARG A 443 -15.28 -11.57 39.85
N VAL A 444 -14.69 -11.46 38.65
CA VAL A 444 -13.45 -10.72 38.38
C VAL A 444 -13.60 -9.97 37.05
N ALA A 445 -12.95 -8.81 36.92
CA ALA A 445 -12.91 -8.10 35.65
C ALA A 445 -11.77 -8.66 34.80
N PHE A 446 -12.04 -8.94 33.54
CA PHE A 446 -11.04 -9.31 32.54
C PHE A 446 -10.88 -8.13 31.59
N SER A 447 -9.64 -7.75 31.30
CA SER A 447 -9.33 -6.70 30.33
C SER A 447 -8.29 -7.18 29.33
N LEU A 448 -8.46 -6.77 28.08
CA LEU A 448 -7.44 -6.90 27.05
C LEU A 448 -6.96 -5.50 26.67
N ALA A 449 -5.77 -5.12 27.12
CA ALA A 449 -5.16 -3.85 26.75
C ALA A 449 -4.61 -3.91 25.32
N THR A 450 -5.01 -2.93 24.51
CA THR A 450 -4.68 -2.81 23.07
C THR A 450 -3.68 -1.69 22.79
N ASP A 451 -3.16 -1.06 23.85
CA ASP A 451 -2.25 0.08 23.75
C ASP A 451 -0.89 -0.29 23.13
N MET A 452 -0.63 -1.57 22.91
CA MET A 452 0.55 -2.13 22.24
C MET A 452 0.56 -1.90 20.72
N GLY A 453 -0.58 -1.57 20.10
CA GLY A 453 -0.67 -1.30 18.66
C GLY A 453 -1.21 -2.46 17.82
N GLY A 454 -1.43 -2.20 16.53
CA GLY A 454 -2.12 -3.09 15.59
C GLY A 454 -3.65 -3.14 15.76
N TRP A 455 -4.21 -2.28 16.61
CA TRP A 455 -5.65 -2.12 16.83
C TRP A 455 -6.08 -0.68 16.53
N ARG A 456 -7.34 -0.47 16.11
CA ARG A 456 -7.84 0.89 15.84
C ARG A 456 -8.00 1.78 17.07
N SER A 457 -7.91 1.23 18.27
CA SER A 457 -7.97 1.99 19.53
C SER A 457 -6.96 1.46 20.53
N ALA A 458 -6.36 2.37 21.30
CA ALA A 458 -5.52 2.06 22.45
C ALA A 458 -6.31 1.86 23.76
N SER A 459 -7.65 1.87 23.70
CA SER A 459 -8.50 1.63 24.87
C SER A 459 -8.69 0.14 25.14
N PRO A 460 -8.49 -0.32 26.38
CA PRO A 460 -8.70 -1.71 26.74
C PRO A 460 -10.16 -2.13 26.51
N VAL A 461 -10.35 -3.37 26.08
CA VAL A 461 -11.67 -3.99 26.04
C VAL A 461 -11.85 -4.80 27.31
N THR A 462 -12.85 -4.43 28.09
CA THR A 462 -13.11 -5.00 29.42
C THR A 462 -14.42 -5.78 29.43
N GLY A 463 -14.47 -6.82 30.24
CA GLY A 463 -15.70 -7.51 30.61
C GLY A 463 -15.51 -8.17 31.96
N PHE A 464 -16.41 -9.06 32.30
CA PHE A 464 -16.38 -9.78 33.55
C PHE A 464 -16.38 -11.28 33.33
N ILE A 465 -15.69 -11.98 34.21
CA ILE A 465 -15.81 -13.42 34.36
C ILE A 465 -16.61 -13.63 35.64
N GLU A 466 -17.73 -14.33 35.55
CA GLU A 466 -18.61 -14.61 36.69
C GLU A 466 -18.86 -16.12 36.81
N ILE A 467 -18.79 -16.62 38.03
CA ILE A 467 -19.08 -18.01 38.32
C ILE A 467 -20.59 -18.18 38.48
N ARG A 468 -21.20 -18.98 37.61
CA ARG A 468 -22.66 -19.12 37.53
C ARG A 468 -23.07 -20.57 37.37
N GLU A 469 -24.05 -20.99 38.17
CA GLU A 469 -24.66 -22.32 38.07
C GLU A 469 -25.22 -22.60 36.67
N GLY A 470 -24.99 -23.81 36.17
CA GLY A 470 -25.45 -24.25 34.86
C GLY A 470 -24.69 -23.67 33.66
N ALA A 471 -23.64 -22.85 33.88
CA ALA A 471 -22.80 -22.33 32.79
C ALA A 471 -21.95 -23.44 32.14
N VAL A 472 -21.57 -23.24 30.88
CA VAL A 472 -20.63 -24.10 30.15
C VAL A 472 -19.50 -23.23 29.62
N ASN A 473 -18.27 -23.51 30.03
CA ASN A 473 -17.08 -22.76 29.60
C ASN A 473 -15.99 -23.73 29.17
N ALA A 474 -16.18 -24.38 28.02
CA ALA A 474 -15.22 -25.31 27.46
C ALA A 474 -14.56 -24.71 26.21
N LEU A 475 -13.29 -25.05 25.97
CA LEU A 475 -12.63 -24.76 24.70
C LEU A 475 -13.31 -25.51 23.54
N PRO A 476 -13.28 -24.95 22.32
CA PRO A 476 -13.76 -25.68 21.15
C PRO A 476 -12.88 -26.91 20.88
N ALA A 477 -13.46 -27.93 20.24
CA ALA A 477 -12.75 -29.17 19.88
C ALA A 477 -11.54 -28.92 18.95
N THR A 478 -11.57 -27.83 18.19
CA THR A 478 -10.46 -27.36 17.38
C THR A 478 -10.25 -25.88 17.66
N LEU A 479 -9.04 -25.51 18.08
CA LEU A 479 -8.68 -24.12 18.33
C LEU A 479 -8.50 -23.37 17.00
N PRO A 480 -8.83 -22.07 16.96
CA PRO A 480 -8.55 -21.23 15.79
C PRO A 480 -7.06 -21.23 15.44
N ARG A 481 -6.76 -21.24 14.15
CA ARG A 481 -5.41 -21.25 13.61
C ARG A 481 -4.75 -19.90 13.85
N HIS A 482 -3.63 -19.93 14.59
CA HIS A 482 -2.69 -18.83 14.66
C HIS A 482 -1.32 -19.34 14.24
N ARG A 483 -0.70 -18.69 13.26
CA ARG A 483 0.59 -19.08 12.73
C ARG A 483 1.70 -18.74 13.72
N ALA A 484 2.73 -19.58 13.74
CA ALA A 484 3.98 -19.23 14.37
C ALA A 484 4.60 -17.98 13.72
N PRO A 485 5.42 -17.19 14.46
CA PRO A 485 6.22 -16.14 13.84
C PRO A 485 7.14 -16.74 12.77
N MET A 486 7.48 -15.95 11.77
CA MET A 486 8.50 -16.31 10.79
C MET A 486 9.90 -16.23 11.41
N ARG A 487 10.79 -17.06 10.90
CA ARG A 487 12.22 -17.03 11.13
C ARG A 487 12.91 -16.54 9.87
N LEU A 488 13.75 -15.52 10.00
CA LEU A 488 14.63 -15.04 8.96
C LEU A 488 15.90 -15.89 8.92
N THR A 489 16.16 -16.54 7.78
CA THR A 489 17.40 -17.29 7.54
C THR A 489 18.14 -16.68 6.36
N ILE A 490 19.38 -16.27 6.56
CA ILE A 490 20.25 -15.75 5.50
C ILE A 490 20.89 -16.93 4.78
N THR A 491 20.68 -17.04 3.47
CA THR A 491 21.15 -18.16 2.63
C THR A 491 22.15 -17.73 1.57
N GLY A 492 22.20 -16.45 1.24
CA GLY A 492 23.12 -15.88 0.25
C GLY A 492 24.07 -14.83 0.83
N SER A 493 24.91 -14.28 -0.04
CA SER A 493 25.86 -13.21 0.31
C SER A 493 25.19 -11.83 0.34
N PRO A 494 25.66 -10.90 1.18
CA PRO A 494 25.18 -9.53 1.19
C PRO A 494 25.57 -8.79 -0.09
N LYS A 495 24.71 -7.86 -0.54
CA LYS A 495 25.05 -6.83 -1.54
C LYS A 495 26.06 -5.84 -0.98
N ALA A 496 25.94 -5.53 0.31
CA ALA A 496 26.76 -4.57 1.00
C ALA A 496 26.89 -4.94 2.48
N SER A 497 28.01 -4.58 3.10
CA SER A 497 28.24 -4.78 4.53
C SER A 497 28.99 -3.59 5.14
N LEU A 498 28.56 -3.19 6.32
CA LEU A 498 29.22 -2.18 7.13
C LEU A 498 30.25 -2.90 7.99
N ASP A 499 31.52 -2.74 7.65
CA ASP A 499 32.62 -3.12 8.54
C ASP A 499 32.97 -1.93 9.46
N PRO A 500 32.73 -2.01 10.77
CA PRO A 500 33.01 -0.92 11.70
C PRO A 500 34.50 -0.54 11.78
N ALA A 501 35.42 -1.42 11.36
CA ALA A 501 36.85 -1.11 11.35
C ALA A 501 37.23 -0.14 10.22
N THR A 502 36.55 -0.22 9.07
CA THR A 502 36.97 0.44 7.83
C THR A 502 35.93 1.41 7.26
N ALA A 503 34.68 1.33 7.68
CA ALA A 503 33.59 2.18 7.17
C ALA A 503 33.96 3.67 7.25
N GLN A 504 33.80 4.39 6.14
CA GLN A 504 34.02 5.84 6.09
C GLN A 504 32.72 6.59 6.31
N TRP A 505 32.79 7.77 6.91
CA TRP A 505 31.67 8.68 7.05
C TRP A 505 32.11 10.14 6.91
N SER A 506 31.17 11.01 6.56
CA SER A 506 31.37 12.45 6.44
C SER A 506 30.05 13.21 6.61
N ASP A 507 30.10 14.53 6.80
CA ASP A 507 28.89 15.37 6.79
C ASP A 507 28.08 15.25 5.49
N THR A 508 28.72 15.32 4.33
CA THR A 508 28.01 15.30 3.03
C THR A 508 27.55 13.89 2.61
N GLY A 509 28.18 12.85 3.15
CA GLY A 509 28.03 11.47 2.68
C GLY A 509 28.90 11.16 1.45
N PHE A 510 29.99 11.90 1.26
CA PHE A 510 31.03 11.61 0.26
C PHE A 510 32.42 11.69 0.91
N ALA A 511 33.32 10.80 0.51
CA ALA A 511 34.67 10.73 1.08
C ALA A 511 35.38 12.10 1.08
N GLY A 512 36.05 12.42 2.19
CA GLY A 512 36.72 13.72 2.37
C GLY A 512 35.77 14.90 2.57
N ASN A 513 34.50 14.65 2.91
CA ASN A 513 33.46 15.67 3.06
C ASN A 513 33.22 16.52 1.80
N ALA A 514 33.39 15.89 0.63
CA ALA A 514 33.21 16.56 -0.65
C ALA A 514 31.71 16.74 -0.98
N ALA A 515 31.36 17.70 -1.83
CA ALA A 515 29.97 17.87 -2.28
C ALA A 515 29.47 16.69 -3.15
N THR A 516 30.39 16.02 -3.86
CA THR A 516 30.17 14.84 -4.70
C THR A 516 31.42 13.95 -4.68
N GLY A 517 31.34 12.71 -5.17
CA GLY A 517 32.49 11.82 -5.30
C GLY A 517 32.18 10.40 -4.85
N THR A 518 33.18 9.71 -4.28
CA THR A 518 32.99 8.36 -3.72
C THR A 518 32.01 8.41 -2.55
N PRO A 519 30.85 7.75 -2.65
CA PRO A 519 29.87 7.76 -1.56
C PRO A 519 30.42 7.12 -0.30
N CYS A 520 30.03 7.66 0.85
CA CYS A 520 30.30 7.07 2.16
C CYS A 520 29.07 7.29 3.06
N TRP A 521 29.12 6.83 4.31
CA TRP A 521 28.03 7.07 5.24
C TRP A 521 27.91 8.57 5.56
N ARG A 522 26.70 9.10 5.53
CA ARG A 522 26.41 10.49 5.92
C ARG A 522 26.27 10.59 7.44
N ALA A 523 26.90 11.61 8.04
CA ALA A 523 26.98 11.82 9.48
C ALA A 523 26.01 12.92 10.01
N ARG A 524 24.96 13.23 9.24
CA ARG A 524 23.85 14.15 9.59
C ARG A 524 22.55 13.72 8.92
N LEU A 525 21.43 14.32 9.32
CA LEU A 525 20.12 14.06 8.71
C LEU A 525 20.11 14.48 7.24
N ALA A 526 19.26 13.82 6.44
CA ALA A 526 19.10 14.10 5.02
C ALA A 526 18.67 15.56 4.76
N HIS A 527 17.88 16.13 5.66
CA HIS A 527 17.33 17.49 5.58
C HIS A 527 18.05 18.50 6.49
N GLY A 528 19.22 18.18 7.04
CA GLY A 528 20.02 19.13 7.82
C GLY A 528 20.53 18.57 9.14
N TYR A 529 20.50 19.40 10.19
CA TYR A 529 21.09 19.10 11.50
C TYR A 529 20.08 19.05 12.65
N THR A 530 18.80 19.33 12.36
CA THR A 530 17.73 19.40 13.35
C THR A 530 16.54 18.57 12.88
N GLN A 531 15.75 18.09 13.84
CA GLN A 531 14.52 17.34 13.60
C GLN A 531 13.37 17.97 14.40
N ASP A 532 12.99 19.17 13.99
CA ASP A 532 12.09 20.03 14.76
C ASP A 532 10.66 19.49 14.80
N GLY A 533 10.23 18.77 13.75
CA GLY A 533 8.92 18.11 13.70
C GLY A 533 8.69 17.10 14.84
N ASN A 534 9.77 16.51 15.37
CA ASN A 534 9.71 15.58 16.50
C ASN A 534 9.92 16.28 17.85
N GLY A 535 10.17 17.60 17.88
CA GLY A 535 10.51 18.32 19.11
C GLY A 535 11.81 17.83 19.76
N GLU A 536 12.75 17.33 18.95
CA GLU A 536 14.07 16.93 19.42
C GLU A 536 14.88 18.15 19.87
N VAL A 537 15.70 17.96 20.90
CA VAL A 537 16.53 19.01 21.52
C VAL A 537 18.02 18.83 21.26
N GLY A 538 18.41 17.69 20.67
CA GLY A 538 19.79 17.42 20.27
C GLY A 538 20.09 17.97 18.87
N LEU A 539 21.25 18.61 18.72
CA LEU A 539 21.80 18.98 17.41
C LEU A 539 22.55 17.78 16.82
N TYR A 540 22.22 17.35 15.60
CA TYR A 540 22.92 16.23 14.95
C TYR A 540 24.30 16.67 14.49
N MET A 541 25.33 16.42 15.30
CA MET A 541 26.68 16.92 15.05
C MET A 541 27.59 15.87 14.44
N ASN A 542 28.62 16.34 13.74
CA ASN A 542 29.76 15.56 13.27
C ASN A 542 31.06 16.38 13.39
N ALA A 543 32.19 15.70 13.25
CA ALA A 543 33.50 16.31 13.39
C ALA A 543 33.94 17.16 12.19
N ASP A 544 33.31 17.00 11.02
CA ASP A 544 33.67 17.79 9.82
C ASP A 544 33.18 19.23 9.95
N VAL A 545 31.98 19.42 10.51
CA VAL A 545 31.34 20.74 10.68
C VAL A 545 31.69 21.34 12.05
N TRP A 546 31.77 20.51 13.10
CA TRP A 546 32.03 20.95 14.46
C TRP A 546 33.24 20.23 15.08
N PRO A 547 34.46 20.41 14.55
CA PRO A 547 35.65 19.68 14.99
C PRO A 547 36.04 19.95 16.45
N THR A 548 35.68 21.12 16.99
CA THR A 548 36.04 21.55 18.35
C THR A 548 34.85 21.68 19.31
N GLN A 549 33.63 21.74 18.79
CA GLN A 549 32.40 21.93 19.58
C GLN A 549 31.65 20.61 19.82
N SER A 550 31.77 19.65 18.89
CA SER A 550 31.14 18.34 19.05
C SER A 550 31.88 17.49 20.09
N ALA A 551 31.15 16.61 20.77
CA ALA A 551 31.66 15.72 21.80
C ALA A 551 31.86 14.29 21.26
N ALA A 552 32.69 14.14 20.22
CA ALA A 552 32.96 12.88 19.52
C ALA A 552 31.66 12.11 19.15
N PRO A 553 30.79 12.68 18.31
CA PRO A 553 29.49 12.11 17.95
C PRO A 553 29.60 10.72 17.33
N HIS A 554 30.67 10.47 16.56
CA HIS A 554 30.97 9.19 15.95
C HIS A 554 32.38 8.74 16.34
N ALA A 555 32.55 7.48 16.73
CA ALA A 555 33.86 6.92 17.02
C ALA A 555 33.95 5.45 16.63
N ARG A 556 35.12 5.01 16.15
CA ARG A 556 35.45 3.59 16.13
C ARG A 556 35.85 3.18 17.53
N VAL A 557 35.16 2.19 18.07
CA VAL A 557 35.45 1.65 19.39
C VAL A 557 35.70 0.16 19.29
N THR A 558 36.39 -0.35 20.30
CA THR A 558 36.57 -1.79 20.50
C THR A 558 36.03 -2.10 21.87
N ASP A 559 35.15 -3.08 21.97
CA ASP A 559 34.66 -3.51 23.28
C ASP A 559 35.71 -4.37 24.00
N ARG A 560 35.39 -4.78 25.22
CA ARG A 560 36.27 -5.61 26.05
C ARG A 560 36.58 -7.00 25.48
N GLN A 561 35.77 -7.48 24.55
CA GLN A 561 35.96 -8.77 23.88
C GLN A 561 36.73 -8.61 22.56
N GLY A 562 37.22 -7.40 22.24
CA GLY A 562 37.98 -7.13 21.03
C GLY A 562 37.10 -6.89 19.80
N ARG A 563 35.77 -6.86 19.93
CA ARG A 563 34.85 -6.64 18.82
C ARG A 563 34.83 -5.16 18.47
N LYS A 564 34.87 -4.86 17.17
CA LYS A 564 34.83 -3.50 16.65
C LYS A 564 33.39 -3.03 16.53
N ALA A 565 33.14 -1.76 16.82
CA ALA A 565 31.86 -1.12 16.61
C ALA A 565 32.03 0.35 16.22
N ILE A 566 31.03 0.91 15.54
CA ILE A 566 30.86 2.35 15.42
C ILE A 566 29.94 2.80 16.56
N ARG A 567 30.43 3.75 17.37
CA ARG A 567 29.65 4.40 18.42
C ARG A 567 28.99 5.66 17.88
N LEU A 568 27.68 5.78 18.08
CA LEU A 568 26.89 7.00 17.91
C LEU A 568 26.58 7.56 19.30
N ARG A 569 26.86 8.85 19.53
CA ARG A 569 26.74 9.48 20.85
C ARG A 569 25.78 10.66 20.88
N SER A 570 24.75 10.53 21.72
CA SER A 570 24.00 11.66 22.25
C SER A 570 24.51 12.08 23.63
N CYS A 571 24.76 13.37 23.85
CA CYS A 571 25.19 13.87 25.15
C CYS A 571 24.91 15.36 25.38
N ARG A 572 25.04 15.82 26.63
CA ARG A 572 25.13 17.27 26.89
C ARG A 572 26.45 17.79 26.33
N LEU A 573 26.40 18.94 25.67
CA LEU A 573 27.57 19.58 25.11
C LEU A 573 28.41 20.24 26.22
N PRO A 574 29.75 20.31 26.07
CA PRO A 574 30.60 21.05 27.01
C PRO A 574 30.23 22.54 27.12
N ALA A 575 29.81 23.13 26.00
CA ALA A 575 29.26 24.47 25.91
C ALA A 575 28.10 24.49 24.91
N PRO A 576 27.08 25.35 25.09
CA PRO A 576 25.99 25.46 24.14
C PRO A 576 26.50 25.90 22.75
N VAL A 577 25.86 25.37 21.70
CA VAL A 577 26.19 25.69 20.31
C VAL A 577 25.01 26.42 19.68
N THR A 578 25.29 27.54 19.02
CA THR A 578 24.29 28.25 18.23
C THR A 578 24.31 27.74 16.79
N LEU A 579 23.16 27.28 16.30
CA LEU A 579 22.94 27.02 14.89
C LEU A 579 22.22 28.24 14.29
N SER A 580 22.88 28.92 13.36
CA SER A 580 22.27 29.99 12.57
C SER A 580 21.55 29.38 11.37
N ALA A 581 20.25 29.65 11.25
CA ALA A 581 19.42 29.21 10.12
C ALA A 581 18.52 30.35 9.63
N GLU A 582 17.93 30.19 8.44
CA GLU A 582 16.89 31.08 7.95
C GLU A 582 15.69 31.03 8.93
N GLY A 583 15.46 32.13 9.67
CA GLY A 583 14.46 32.20 10.74
C GLY A 583 15.01 32.56 12.12
N GLY A 584 16.34 32.62 12.29
CA GLY A 584 17.02 33.11 13.49
C GLY A 584 18.01 32.11 14.10
N ASP A 585 18.73 32.56 15.12
CA ASP A 585 19.69 31.76 15.85
C ASP A 585 18.99 30.86 16.89
N ARG A 586 19.28 29.56 16.87
CA ARG A 586 18.81 28.62 17.90
C ARG A 586 19.98 28.03 18.68
N ILE A 587 19.88 28.05 20.01
CA ILE A 587 20.88 27.51 20.92
C ILE A 587 20.55 26.05 21.25
N PHE A 588 21.54 25.19 21.09
CA PHE A 588 21.50 23.78 21.45
C PHE A 588 22.44 23.48 22.61
N TYR A 589 21.95 22.77 23.62
CA TYR A 589 22.71 22.36 24.81
C TYR A 589 23.17 20.91 24.73
N HIS A 590 22.65 20.17 23.74
CA HIS A 590 22.81 18.73 23.61
C HIS A 590 23.15 18.36 22.17
N GLN A 591 23.91 17.29 22.05
CA GLN A 591 24.28 16.65 20.80
C GLN A 591 23.41 15.42 20.58
N ALA A 592 23.02 15.22 19.33
CA ALA A 592 22.55 13.96 18.75
C ALA A 592 23.55 13.51 17.67
N SER A 593 23.39 12.29 17.17
CA SER A 593 24.27 11.73 16.14
C SER A 593 23.49 10.80 15.22
N ALA A 594 23.78 10.84 13.92
CA ALA A 594 23.17 9.98 12.91
C ALA A 594 24.23 9.40 11.97
N LEU A 595 23.97 8.23 11.41
CA LEU A 595 24.77 7.60 10.37
C LEU A 595 23.83 7.01 9.31
N ILE A 596 23.89 7.52 8.08
CA ILE A 596 22.88 7.27 7.04
C ILE A 596 23.53 6.77 5.74
N ALA A 597 22.96 5.75 5.11
CA ALA A 597 23.45 5.20 3.85
C ALA A 597 22.84 5.87 2.60
N GLN A 598 22.35 7.11 2.71
CA GLN A 598 21.58 7.76 1.64
C GLN A 598 22.33 7.82 0.30
N ASN A 599 23.63 8.05 0.29
CA ASN A 599 24.37 8.17 -0.97
C ASN A 599 24.95 6.84 -1.47
N LEU A 600 24.83 5.75 -0.72
CA LEU A 600 25.46 4.46 -1.04
C LEU A 600 24.52 3.59 -1.90
N PRO A 601 24.74 3.43 -3.22
CA PRO A 601 23.79 2.76 -4.11
C PRO A 601 23.52 1.30 -3.74
N GLU A 602 24.54 0.59 -3.25
CA GLU A 602 24.45 -0.81 -2.86
C GLU A 602 23.63 -1.05 -1.59
N TRP A 603 23.34 0.01 -0.82
CA TRP A 603 22.49 -0.03 0.37
C TRP A 603 21.03 0.36 0.09
N ARG A 604 20.74 0.77 -1.14
CA ARG A 604 19.46 1.31 -1.55
C ARG A 604 18.59 0.25 -2.24
N GLY A 605 17.28 0.30 -2.01
CA GLY A 605 16.33 -0.54 -2.73
C GLY A 605 14.87 -0.32 -2.31
N LYS A 606 13.93 -0.57 -3.23
CA LYS A 606 12.48 -0.66 -2.90
C LYS A 606 12.14 -1.96 -2.17
N THR A 607 12.95 -2.99 -2.40
CA THR A 607 12.88 -4.30 -1.75
C THR A 607 14.28 -4.72 -1.36
N GLY A 608 14.36 -5.52 -0.30
CA GLY A 608 15.63 -5.96 0.26
C GLY A 608 15.48 -6.46 1.68
N VAL A 609 16.61 -6.88 2.26
CA VAL A 609 16.72 -7.20 3.68
C VAL A 609 17.84 -6.38 4.27
N TRP A 610 17.54 -5.55 5.26
CA TRP A 610 18.51 -4.75 5.98
C TRP A 610 18.66 -5.29 7.39
N THR A 611 19.88 -5.64 7.76
CA THR A 611 20.21 -6.21 9.07
C THR A 611 21.19 -5.29 9.79
N ALA A 612 21.08 -5.18 11.11
CA ALA A 612 22.06 -4.51 11.94
C ALA A 612 22.25 -5.26 13.26
N ARG A 613 23.51 -5.32 13.70
CA ARG A 613 23.88 -5.86 15.00
C ARG A 613 24.20 -4.72 15.94
N CYS A 614 23.36 -4.50 16.95
CA CYS A 614 23.36 -3.28 17.75
C CYS A 614 23.25 -3.55 19.26
N MET A 615 23.82 -2.63 20.04
CA MET A 615 23.50 -2.40 21.45
C MET A 615 23.07 -0.94 21.58
N THR A 616 21.94 -0.68 22.23
CA THR A 616 21.31 0.64 22.21
C THR A 616 21.67 1.49 23.43
N ALA A 617 21.50 2.80 23.30
CA ALA A 617 21.65 3.72 24.42
C ALA A 617 20.63 3.41 25.53
N ASN A 618 21.01 3.64 26.78
CA ASN A 618 20.16 3.43 27.97
C ASN A 618 19.87 4.71 28.76
N ARG A 619 20.32 5.86 28.25
CA ARG A 619 20.13 7.13 28.92
C ARG A 619 18.66 7.51 28.93
N LEU A 620 18.19 8.03 30.08
CA LEU A 620 16.87 8.62 30.15
C LEU A 620 16.76 9.77 29.14
N TYR A 621 15.71 9.72 28.33
CA TYR A 621 15.40 10.62 27.22
C TYR A 621 16.34 10.57 26.02
N SER A 622 17.18 9.55 25.88
CA SER A 622 17.76 9.19 24.58
C SER A 622 16.77 8.39 23.75
N TRP A 623 16.84 8.54 22.43
CA TRP A 623 16.02 7.83 21.48
C TRP A 623 16.91 7.22 20.39
N PRO A 624 17.54 6.06 20.65
CA PRO A 624 18.25 5.33 19.61
C PRO A 624 17.25 4.64 18.67
N ALA A 625 17.55 4.68 17.37
CA ALA A 625 16.72 4.05 16.35
C ALA A 625 17.55 3.38 15.24
N PHE A 626 16.95 2.36 14.63
CA PHE A 626 17.35 1.78 13.35
C PHE A 626 16.12 1.74 12.46
N TRP A 627 16.22 2.41 11.32
CA TRP A 627 15.06 2.67 10.46
C TRP A 627 15.49 2.79 9.01
N LEU A 628 14.52 2.66 8.11
CA LEU A 628 14.66 2.80 6.67
C LEU A 628 13.90 4.02 6.20
N LEU A 629 14.55 4.84 5.38
CA LEU A 629 14.01 6.09 4.82
C LEU A 629 14.13 6.10 3.31
N ALA A 630 13.19 6.75 2.62
CA ALA A 630 13.41 7.16 1.24
C ALA A 630 13.88 8.62 1.15
N ASP A 631 14.38 9.04 -0.02
CA ASP A 631 14.85 10.42 -0.21
C ASP A 631 13.74 11.47 -0.06
N GLY A 632 12.50 11.08 -0.41
CA GLY A 632 11.29 11.83 -0.11
C GLY A 632 10.53 11.14 1.01
N TRP A 633 10.10 11.92 2.01
CA TRP A 633 9.31 11.42 3.14
C TRP A 633 7.83 11.83 3.00
N PRO A 634 6.87 10.93 3.31
CA PRO A 634 7.00 9.48 3.54
C PRO A 634 7.49 8.71 2.29
N PRO A 635 7.97 7.45 2.39
CA PRO A 635 7.74 6.46 3.44
C PRO A 635 8.93 6.29 4.40
N GLU A 636 8.63 5.69 5.54
CA GLU A 636 9.59 5.38 6.60
C GLU A 636 9.18 4.08 7.32
N LEU A 637 10.17 3.25 7.63
CA LEU A 637 10.01 2.02 8.42
C LEU A 637 10.98 2.00 9.58
N ASP A 638 10.44 1.97 10.78
CA ASP A 638 11.20 1.88 12.02
C ASP A 638 11.35 0.42 12.42
N ILE A 639 12.57 -0.11 12.31
CA ILE A 639 12.88 -1.50 12.66
C ILE A 639 12.93 -1.64 14.19
N PHE A 640 13.53 -0.64 14.84
CA PHE A 640 13.29 -0.36 16.25
C PHE A 640 13.45 1.13 16.58
N GLU A 641 12.71 1.57 17.60
CA GLU A 641 12.95 2.83 18.31
C GLU A 641 12.84 2.59 19.82
N HIS A 642 13.86 3.00 20.59
CA HIS A 642 13.80 2.88 22.05
C HIS A 642 13.57 4.26 22.66
N PHE A 643 12.33 4.52 23.08
CA PHE A 643 11.90 5.81 23.60
C PHE A 643 12.31 6.06 25.07
N ASN A 644 13.48 5.66 25.53
CA ASN A 644 13.89 5.59 26.96
C ASN A 644 13.27 6.69 27.87
N GLY A 645 12.10 6.45 28.48
CA GLY A 645 11.35 7.42 29.31
C GLY A 645 10.68 8.62 28.59
N ILE A 646 10.87 8.79 27.28
CA ILE A 646 10.18 9.78 26.44
C ILE A 646 8.69 9.42 26.37
N TYR A 647 7.81 10.41 26.41
CA TYR A 647 6.35 10.24 26.45
C TYR A 647 5.82 9.42 27.64
N GLY A 648 6.59 9.32 28.73
CA GLY A 648 6.26 8.44 29.85
C GLY A 648 6.39 6.96 29.50
N SER A 649 7.13 6.62 28.43
CA SER A 649 7.35 5.26 27.99
C SER A 649 8.40 4.52 28.84
N TRP A 650 8.67 3.27 28.46
CA TRP A 650 9.13 2.21 29.33
C TRP A 650 10.58 2.38 29.83
N PRO A 651 10.89 1.92 31.06
CA PRO A 651 12.13 2.29 31.74
C PRO A 651 13.33 1.34 31.50
N ASP A 652 13.15 0.22 30.77
CA ASP A 652 14.19 -0.82 30.66
C ASP A 652 14.40 -1.32 29.21
N GLY A 653 15.52 -1.99 28.97
CA GLY A 653 15.91 -2.48 27.65
C GLY A 653 15.15 -3.72 27.20
N GLY A 654 14.13 -4.16 27.94
CA GLY A 654 13.23 -5.25 27.54
C GLY A 654 12.21 -4.83 26.48
N TRP A 655 12.00 -3.52 26.32
CA TRP A 655 11.00 -2.94 25.43
C TRP A 655 11.59 -2.46 24.11
N SER A 656 10.78 -2.54 23.07
CA SER A 656 11.08 -2.00 21.75
C SER A 656 9.80 -1.58 21.03
N THR A 657 9.95 -0.98 19.86
CA THR A 657 8.84 -0.62 18.98
C THR A 657 9.17 -1.01 17.55
N CYS A 658 8.15 -1.02 16.70
CA CYS A 658 8.30 -1.07 15.25
C CYS A 658 7.15 -0.27 14.66
N THR A 659 7.44 0.66 13.78
CA THR A 659 6.44 1.59 13.25
C THR A 659 6.61 1.71 11.74
N GLY A 660 5.49 1.92 11.06
CA GLY A 660 5.49 2.29 9.66
C GLY A 660 4.81 3.63 9.45
N HIS A 661 5.43 4.50 8.66
CA HIS A 661 4.90 5.79 8.25
C HIS A 661 4.64 5.79 6.74
N SER A 662 3.39 6.02 6.36
CA SER A 662 2.94 5.97 4.96
C SER A 662 2.20 7.23 4.54
N GLY A 663 2.33 7.55 3.25
CA GLY A 663 1.69 8.69 2.61
C GLY A 663 2.22 8.88 1.18
N PRO A 664 1.72 9.90 0.47
CA PRO A 664 2.25 10.28 -0.84
C PRO A 664 3.75 10.54 -0.76
N TYR A 665 4.51 9.91 -1.65
CA TYR A 665 5.96 10.01 -1.68
C TYR A 665 6.42 11.48 -1.74
N GLY A 666 7.26 11.90 -0.79
CA GLY A 666 7.80 13.26 -0.74
C GLY A 666 6.77 14.37 -0.48
N GLY A 667 5.51 14.03 -0.19
CA GLY A 667 4.44 15.00 0.01
C GLY A 667 4.39 15.63 1.40
N LEU A 668 5.22 15.16 2.36
CA LEU A 668 5.20 15.52 3.78
C LEU A 668 3.87 15.24 4.53
N ASP A 669 2.87 14.69 3.83
CA ASP A 669 1.56 14.35 4.37
C ASP A 669 1.51 12.88 4.79
N VAL A 670 1.60 12.63 6.09
CA VAL A 670 1.45 11.28 6.65
C VAL A 670 -0.02 10.91 6.68
N LYS A 671 -0.38 9.91 5.88
CA LYS A 671 -1.73 9.36 5.84
C LYS A 671 -1.97 8.34 6.93
N THR A 672 -0.98 7.51 7.27
CA THR A 672 -1.15 6.50 8.31
C THR A 672 0.15 6.18 9.03
N ARG A 673 0.01 5.89 10.32
CA ARG A 673 1.06 5.36 11.20
C ARG A 673 0.62 4.00 11.73
N THR A 674 1.52 3.03 11.74
CA THR A 674 1.26 1.69 12.27
C THR A 674 2.19 1.32 13.41
N PRO A 675 2.11 2.05 14.54
CA PRO A 675 3.00 1.80 15.66
C PRO A 675 2.66 0.47 16.31
N LEU A 676 3.70 -0.29 16.62
CA LEU A 676 3.67 -1.44 17.50
C LEU A 676 4.71 -1.21 18.58
N LYS A 677 4.35 -1.43 19.84
CA LYS A 677 5.27 -1.40 20.98
C LYS A 677 5.18 -2.72 21.71
N PHE A 678 6.31 -3.24 22.17
CA PHE A 678 6.32 -4.54 22.80
C PHE A 678 7.44 -4.78 23.80
N ASP A 679 7.17 -5.65 24.76
CA ASP A 679 8.18 -6.25 25.63
C ASP A 679 8.55 -7.63 25.06
N LEU A 680 9.79 -7.80 24.63
CA LEU A 680 10.22 -9.05 24.00
C LEU A 680 10.19 -10.25 24.95
N ARG A 681 10.33 -10.02 26.26
CA ARG A 681 10.18 -11.09 27.26
C ARG A 681 8.78 -11.69 27.17
N LYS A 682 7.76 -10.83 26.98
CA LYS A 682 6.34 -11.23 26.87
C LYS A 682 5.97 -11.80 25.49
N LEU A 683 6.76 -11.51 24.46
CA LEU A 683 6.60 -12.14 23.14
C LEU A 683 7.21 -13.55 23.07
N GLY A 684 8.04 -13.92 24.07
CA GLY A 684 8.57 -15.26 24.21
C GLY A 684 10.09 -15.34 24.21
N PHE A 685 10.84 -14.27 24.46
CA PHE A 685 12.30 -14.30 24.53
C PHE A 685 12.78 -14.56 25.97
N ALA A 686 13.70 -15.51 26.16
CA ALA A 686 14.08 -16.03 27.50
C ALA A 686 14.72 -15.00 28.45
N SER A 687 15.22 -13.90 27.90
CA SER A 687 15.68 -12.67 28.55
C SER A 687 15.89 -11.68 27.42
N PHE A 688 15.68 -10.39 27.56
CA PHE A 688 16.04 -9.43 26.51
C PHE A 688 16.44 -8.12 27.18
N ASP A 689 17.55 -7.55 26.77
CA ASP A 689 18.01 -6.26 27.28
C ASP A 689 18.87 -5.55 26.23
N ALA A 690 18.25 -4.69 25.44
CA ALA A 690 18.91 -3.92 24.39
C ALA A 690 20.03 -2.99 24.90
N TYR A 691 20.05 -2.68 26.20
CA TYR A 691 21.01 -1.75 26.79
C TYR A 691 22.36 -2.38 27.10
N SER A 692 22.34 -3.66 27.46
CA SER A 692 23.54 -4.40 27.85
C SER A 692 23.90 -5.53 26.90
N GLN A 693 23.00 -5.92 25.98
CA GLN A 693 23.20 -7.06 25.10
C GLN A 693 23.24 -6.60 23.65
N ILE A 694 24.06 -7.29 22.87
CA ILE A 694 24.13 -7.13 21.42
C ILE A 694 23.08 -8.06 20.81
N HIS A 695 22.20 -7.48 19.99
CA HIS A 695 21.10 -8.16 19.30
C HIS A 695 21.14 -7.93 17.79
N ASP A 696 20.58 -8.87 17.05
CA ASP A 696 20.40 -8.76 15.60
C ASP A 696 19.00 -8.21 15.29
N TYR A 697 18.93 -7.06 14.63
CA TYR A 697 17.70 -6.44 14.16
C TYR A 697 17.65 -6.52 12.63
N ALA A 698 16.49 -6.80 12.07
CA ALA A 698 16.35 -6.83 10.62
C ALA A 698 14.97 -6.40 10.13
N ALA A 699 14.94 -5.82 8.95
CA ALA A 699 13.73 -5.71 8.15
C ALA A 699 13.86 -6.52 6.87
N TYR A 700 12.83 -7.31 6.55
CA TYR A 700 12.59 -7.86 5.22
C TYR A 700 11.49 -7.02 4.57
N VAL A 701 11.77 -6.47 3.39
CA VAL A 701 10.82 -5.67 2.61
C VAL A 701 10.71 -6.30 1.24
N ASP A 702 9.54 -6.82 0.89
CA ASP A 702 9.20 -7.13 -0.49
C ASP A 702 8.11 -6.19 -1.00
N ARG A 703 7.53 -6.47 -2.17
CA ARG A 703 6.51 -5.60 -2.76
C ARG A 703 5.24 -5.48 -1.90
N ASP A 704 4.87 -6.56 -1.22
CA ASP A 704 3.55 -6.69 -0.60
C ASP A 704 3.62 -6.64 0.93
N TRP A 705 4.75 -7.03 1.52
CA TRP A 705 4.91 -7.19 2.96
C TRP A 705 6.22 -6.62 3.48
N ILE A 706 6.12 -6.10 4.69
CA ILE A 706 7.25 -5.76 5.55
C ILE A 706 7.20 -6.66 6.78
N TYR A 707 8.35 -7.20 7.14
CA TYR A 707 8.56 -7.92 8.39
C TYR A 707 9.73 -7.29 9.14
N ALA A 708 9.60 -7.15 10.45
CA ALA A 708 10.73 -6.84 11.33
C ALA A 708 11.06 -8.03 12.23
N PHE A 709 12.34 -8.24 12.46
CA PHE A 709 12.89 -9.37 13.20
C PHE A 709 13.82 -8.88 14.29
N VAL A 710 13.76 -9.57 15.43
CA VAL A 710 14.78 -9.49 16.48
C VAL A 710 15.32 -10.88 16.72
N ASP A 711 16.65 -11.01 16.66
CA ASP A 711 17.40 -12.26 16.73
C ASP A 711 16.87 -13.34 15.77
N GLY A 712 16.46 -12.88 14.57
CA GLY A 712 15.94 -13.72 13.50
C GLY A 712 14.47 -14.13 13.66
N ILE A 713 13.77 -13.73 14.73
CA ILE A 713 12.36 -14.06 14.97
C ILE A 713 11.46 -12.86 14.67
N GLU A 714 10.39 -13.08 13.92
CA GLU A 714 9.40 -12.05 13.56
C GLU A 714 8.73 -11.47 14.81
N VAL A 715 8.85 -10.15 14.95
CA VAL A 715 8.15 -9.36 15.98
C VAL A 715 7.07 -8.46 15.37
N TYR A 716 7.17 -8.17 14.06
CA TYR A 716 6.27 -7.29 13.34
C TYR A 716 6.05 -7.77 11.90
N CYS A 717 4.83 -7.61 11.40
CA CYS A 717 4.46 -7.85 10.03
C CYS A 717 3.32 -6.90 9.63
N THR A 718 3.45 -6.24 8.48
CA THR A 718 2.44 -5.31 7.96
C THR A 718 2.49 -5.33 6.43
N PRO A 719 1.40 -4.99 5.71
CA PRO A 719 1.47 -4.77 4.27
C PRO A 719 2.51 -3.69 3.98
N ASN A 720 3.17 -3.75 2.82
CA ASN A 720 4.25 -2.81 2.51
C ASN A 720 3.73 -1.36 2.45
N ILE A 721 3.91 -0.64 3.56
CA ILE A 721 3.56 0.76 3.74
C ILE A 721 4.38 1.73 2.88
N ALA A 722 5.53 1.28 2.37
CA ALA A 722 6.37 2.03 1.46
C ALA A 722 5.96 1.84 0.00
N ARG A 723 4.93 1.01 -0.27
CA ARG A 723 4.31 1.01 -1.60
C ARG A 723 3.58 2.35 -1.79
N HIS A 724 3.77 2.95 -2.95
CA HIS A 724 3.15 4.23 -3.30
C HIS A 724 2.16 4.00 -4.43
N GLN A 725 1.34 5.02 -4.69
CA GLN A 725 0.44 5.10 -5.84
C GLN A 725 1.12 4.67 -7.14
N ASP A 726 2.38 5.08 -7.30
CA ASP A 726 3.26 4.64 -8.38
C ASP A 726 4.45 3.86 -7.79
N TRP A 727 4.34 2.52 -7.80
CA TRP A 727 5.43 1.64 -7.41
C TRP A 727 6.64 1.78 -8.34
N ASP A 728 6.46 2.22 -9.59
CA ASP A 728 7.52 2.35 -10.58
C ASP A 728 8.28 3.67 -10.46
N ALA A 729 7.74 4.66 -9.74
CA ALA A 729 8.41 5.93 -9.41
C ALA A 729 9.83 5.72 -8.83
N ALA A 730 10.74 6.65 -9.09
CA ALA A 730 12.15 6.54 -8.72
C ALA A 730 12.40 6.85 -7.22
N TRP A 731 11.96 5.96 -6.34
CA TRP A 731 12.25 5.98 -4.91
C TRP A 731 12.98 4.70 -4.47
N SER A 732 13.67 4.76 -3.34
CA SER A 732 14.32 3.60 -2.73
C SER A 732 14.56 3.86 -1.25
N LEU A 733 14.42 2.82 -0.43
CA LEU A 733 14.77 2.87 0.98
C LEU A 733 16.28 2.76 1.19
N TYR A 734 16.80 3.42 2.21
CA TYR A 734 18.16 3.28 2.73
C TYR A 734 18.14 3.25 4.27
N PRO A 735 19.09 2.56 4.92
CA PRO A 735 19.16 2.49 6.37
C PRO A 735 19.74 3.75 7.01
N MET A 736 19.24 4.04 8.21
CA MET A 736 19.72 5.07 9.11
C MET A 736 19.85 4.51 10.53
N PHE A 737 20.93 4.89 11.21
CA PHE A 737 21.12 4.73 12.65
C PHE A 737 21.21 6.09 13.29
N ASP A 738 20.60 6.28 14.45
CA ASP A 738 20.79 7.50 15.22
C ASP A 738 20.63 7.31 16.73
N VAL A 739 20.98 8.36 17.45
CA VAL A 739 20.59 8.56 18.84
C VAL A 739 20.14 10.01 19.01
N ALA A 740 18.82 10.22 19.03
CA ALA A 740 18.20 11.49 19.31
C ALA A 740 18.08 11.79 20.81
N ALA A 741 17.72 13.03 21.14
CA ALA A 741 17.48 13.51 22.50
C ALA A 741 16.18 14.31 22.56
N LYS A 742 15.28 13.98 23.50
CA LYS A 742 13.99 14.67 23.65
C LYS A 742 13.52 14.75 25.09
N PHE A 743 13.46 15.96 25.64
CA PHE A 743 12.98 16.25 27.00
C PHE A 743 12.68 17.74 27.18
N ALA A 744 11.99 18.07 28.27
CA ALA A 744 11.72 19.45 28.64
C ALA A 744 12.96 20.14 29.26
N ASN A 745 13.03 21.46 29.16
CA ASN A 745 14.06 22.31 29.80
C ASN A 745 15.52 21.95 29.42
N PRO A 746 15.89 21.98 28.12
CA PRO A 746 17.23 21.57 27.68
C PRO A 746 18.37 22.44 28.24
N SER A 747 18.13 23.69 28.59
CA SER A 747 19.18 24.54 29.18
C SER A 747 19.69 24.03 30.52
N THR A 748 18.83 23.41 31.33
CA THR A 748 19.15 23.03 32.72
C THR A 748 19.32 21.53 32.92
N TYR A 749 18.74 20.67 32.07
CA TYR A 749 18.81 19.24 32.27
C TYR A 749 20.21 18.66 31.99
N ALA A 750 20.79 18.00 32.99
CA ALA A 750 22.18 17.50 32.95
C ALA A 750 22.37 16.39 31.89
N TYR A 751 21.34 15.60 31.61
CA TYR A 751 21.36 14.50 30.64
C TYR A 751 22.49 13.48 30.95
N ALA A 752 22.58 13.05 32.20
CA ALA A 752 23.64 12.19 32.73
C ALA A 752 23.12 10.83 33.27
N ASP A 753 21.82 10.56 33.13
CA ASP A 753 21.12 9.40 33.68
C ASP A 753 21.31 8.17 32.78
N GLY A 754 22.55 7.73 32.62
CA GLY A 754 22.96 6.61 31.75
C GLY A 754 23.84 7.05 30.58
N SER A 755 24.04 6.15 29.62
CA SER A 755 24.83 6.36 28.42
C SER A 755 23.94 6.66 27.21
N GLY A 756 24.25 7.76 26.51
CA GLY A 756 23.64 8.10 25.23
C GLY A 756 24.36 7.45 24.04
N ASP A 757 25.14 6.39 24.29
CA ASP A 757 25.94 5.72 23.27
C ASP A 757 25.19 4.50 22.70
N MET A 758 24.92 4.51 21.40
CA MET A 758 24.53 3.34 20.62
C MET A 758 25.76 2.76 19.90
N HIS A 759 25.87 1.44 19.88
CA HIS A 759 26.98 0.73 19.26
C HIS A 759 26.49 -0.14 18.11
N VAL A 760 26.99 0.12 16.91
CA VAL A 760 26.72 -0.66 15.70
C VAL A 760 27.93 -1.54 15.41
N TYR A 761 27.80 -2.84 15.65
CA TYR A 761 28.87 -3.83 15.46
C TYR A 761 28.96 -4.33 14.02
N GLY A 762 27.94 -4.06 13.22
CA GLY A 762 27.89 -4.40 11.81
C GLY A 762 26.48 -4.21 11.27
N ALA A 763 26.39 -4.06 9.97
CA ALA A 763 25.13 -4.03 9.24
C ALA A 763 25.33 -4.67 7.87
N ALA A 764 24.25 -5.11 7.23
CA ALA A 764 24.31 -5.64 5.88
C ALA A 764 22.99 -5.44 5.13
N HIS A 765 23.08 -5.40 3.80
CA HIS A 765 21.93 -5.37 2.90
C HIS A 765 21.97 -6.58 1.98
N TYR A 766 20.87 -7.30 1.86
CA TYR A 766 20.71 -8.49 1.03
C TYR A 766 19.56 -8.30 0.03
N ALA A 767 19.60 -9.03 -1.08
CA ALA A 767 18.40 -9.24 -1.88
C ALA A 767 17.40 -10.12 -1.12
N THR A 768 16.09 -9.96 -1.37
CA THR A 768 15.06 -10.86 -0.80
C THR A 768 15.26 -12.32 -1.22
N SER A 769 15.84 -12.57 -2.40
CA SER A 769 16.21 -13.90 -2.88
C SER A 769 17.38 -14.55 -2.13
N ALA A 770 18.12 -13.80 -1.33
CA ALA A 770 19.26 -14.27 -0.54
C ALA A 770 18.88 -14.66 0.89
N VAL A 771 17.57 -14.70 1.19
CA VAL A 771 17.04 -15.14 2.48
C VAL A 771 15.86 -16.09 2.29
N ALA A 772 15.51 -16.79 3.35
CA ALA A 772 14.29 -17.58 3.46
C ALA A 772 13.51 -17.17 4.71
N LEU A 773 12.18 -17.10 4.58
CA LEU A 773 11.26 -16.96 5.70
C LEU A 773 10.55 -18.30 5.94
N VAL A 774 10.76 -18.89 7.11
CA VAL A 774 10.15 -20.18 7.50
C VAL A 774 9.43 -20.06 8.84
N PRO A 775 8.32 -20.78 9.08
CA PRO A 775 7.68 -20.75 10.39
C PRO A 775 8.63 -21.19 11.52
N CYS A 776 8.71 -20.41 12.60
CA CYS A 776 9.48 -20.74 13.79
C CYS A 776 8.71 -21.73 14.67
N THR A 777 9.08 -23.01 14.61
CA THR A 777 8.41 -24.08 15.36
C THR A 777 9.04 -24.35 16.74
N ASP A 778 10.08 -23.62 17.10
CA ASP A 778 10.76 -23.76 18.38
C ASP A 778 9.83 -23.43 19.54
N ALA A 779 9.91 -24.21 20.62
CA ALA A 779 9.17 -23.94 21.84
C ALA A 779 9.65 -22.64 22.49
N ARG A 780 8.71 -21.87 23.05
CA ARG A 780 9.02 -20.72 23.89
C ARG A 780 9.51 -21.17 25.28
N PRO A 781 10.39 -20.41 25.95
CA PRO A 781 10.96 -19.16 25.45
C PRO A 781 12.08 -19.41 24.41
N TRP A 782 12.09 -18.60 23.35
CA TRP A 782 13.13 -18.62 22.32
C TRP A 782 14.45 -18.08 22.86
N PRO A 783 15.58 -18.61 22.37
CA PRO A 783 16.88 -18.00 22.59
C PRO A 783 16.88 -16.58 22.05
N ASN A 784 17.37 -15.64 22.85
CA ASN A 784 17.39 -14.21 22.49
C ASN A 784 18.63 -13.81 21.69
N GLY A 785 19.27 -14.75 20.97
CA GLY A 785 20.47 -14.51 20.15
C GLY A 785 21.67 -13.82 20.82
N ARG A 786 21.61 -13.57 22.13
CA ARG A 786 22.41 -12.52 22.77
C ARG A 786 23.89 -12.77 22.64
N GLN A 787 24.63 -11.69 22.43
CA GLN A 787 26.05 -11.65 22.74
C GLN A 787 26.25 -10.59 23.82
N LEU A 788 26.78 -10.99 24.98
CA LEU A 788 27.07 -10.05 26.07
C LEU A 788 28.09 -9.03 25.60
N PRO A 789 27.90 -7.77 26.03
CA PRO A 789 28.87 -7.19 26.95
C PRO A 789 28.31 -7.00 28.37
N ASP A 790 29.16 -7.15 29.39
CA ASP A 790 28.89 -6.67 30.76
C ASP A 790 29.29 -5.16 30.82
N PRO A 791 28.38 -4.26 31.23
CA PRO A 791 28.51 -2.81 31.05
C PRO A 791 29.67 -2.25 31.84
N THR A 792 30.74 -1.95 31.13
CA THR A 792 31.60 -0.77 31.33
C THR A 792 32.51 -0.77 30.11
N PHE A 793 32.50 0.28 29.30
CA PHE A 793 33.59 0.49 28.35
C PHE A 793 34.86 0.83 29.11
#